data_AF-A0A5N8VHC9-F1
#
_entry.id   AF-A0A5N8VHC9-F1
#
_cell.length_a   1.000
_cell.length_b   1.000
_cell.length_c   1.000
_cell.angle_alpha   90.00
_cell.angle_beta   90.00
_cell.angle_gamma   90.00
#
_symmetry.space_group_name_H-M   'P 1'
#
loop_
_entity.id
_entity.type
_entity.pdbx_description
1 polymer ?
#
loop_
_entity_poly.entity_id
_entity_poly.type
_entity_poly.pdbx_seq_one_letter_code
_entity_poly.pdbx_strand_id
1 'polypeptide(L)'
;MTAAPGTDPPTAPAPAPAPPEPSVDGLVRSALSVGVRWFAPDAEFGLDDEGPDPLLFAAERVTAVASALELPCFGYRCQRLAPEDGADGPTADQLGDAVHERLTTSGADDILIVHVVSHGVLRPTGLYVLGSDSMHTARSSVAGWLSAVEDFPGRPLVLFLLDLCHAGAAARLEWQLRRMLDGSNRAWVIAASAEAEMAVDGRFSEAVADVLTALAERRLQFDPSSPHIGFHWFADEVRKQLRKTTEARDGLAQRVTVNALDTMGPELPFLPNPGYRAADARPAHLPAAPMASHPLLDEVADPYHFRRHAQGRAGLPVGPVQERGLFTGRKAEVDRIAQWLAGGPGTSRLMVVTGSPGAGKSALLGVLLCAAHPELRESTRALWEPLGQEVSAHPPPLPVHARQRTLAEVVRSLVRRTGSSGPGWTDSSDGPETDPRRLIEALSRRADEPPVVVLDALDEARDPADLARGLLQPLTTLDRPDGLPLCRVLLAAREEEPCLSLIADARRNNDLVDLDAVGHEALEGDLRAYVERLLGQEQGEHAAAFAAATAHALADPEHAPATGPHLIAALYTSYALQERVAPALDDPETARLLGEQVPRDLPGLLDLQFAGDHTHHLLRPVLTALAFAQGDGLPVALVAAIATAFDTPRPTTDATPADSSPPGADDDSYALDDTEPPDLQAQTAEVVQLLDELGVFLRTVADDRGTALYRLLHQSIADELRAQASPGPRSAAGETAEQAVYTALLDTLREPGTDDGPRWAHLDDYLRRHLAQHAIDADRFDALCTDPGFLVHADPDRLDPELGHAASETARSAAAVYRTSAHVHRRTPDEIRRHILAIDAVRQGARTLADRLARPGRGQGVPMAWPPQWATASRISAAHAFTLPLSDDRVTALAAPATGPSHVVTGTRSGRLRVWDARHGRVRATLDLARGEITALACTQLGGQAVVLVVAADGVPQMLTLPGLEPLPAPAAPLFPDAHGVRALACVDVVGRPMAVTADADGRLLLWDLLGELPVEELRAGLGRTTALACLSGQDGPLVAVADDEDTVRLCAPLGESAGTDLRHPCGVTALTLTVIGGRPSVVTGGADGHVRLYDAASHALLATSATAHDGPVYALSPMDGSPQARQAPDEGAGQRLLSGSSNGTIRIWDPTLGTEQGRFVGHMGAVTALARPPSQPPVLVSAGLEAALRVWHIPPDRPRTAPEPGHTSWVTALAHAELDGRTLLVSAGADGLLHRWDLEQGTPYGAPVPT
;
A
#
# COMPACT_ATOMS: atom_id res chain seq x y z
N MET A 1 -41.87 -77.56 29.78
CA MET A 1 -43.03 -76.65 29.64
C MET A 1 -42.50 -75.34 29.11
N THR A 2 -43.10 -74.86 28.02
CA THR A 2 -42.77 -73.71 27.17
C THR A 2 -43.21 -72.36 27.76
N ALA A 3 -42.69 -71.27 27.15
CA ALA A 3 -43.07 -69.83 27.23
C ALA A 3 -42.37 -69.00 28.33
N ALA A 4 -41.89 -67.76 28.15
CA ALA A 4 -41.83 -66.73 27.09
C ALA A 4 -40.69 -65.72 27.48
N PRO A 5 -40.30 -64.72 26.66
CA PRO A 5 -38.93 -64.22 26.56
C PRO A 5 -38.56 -63.01 27.46
N GLY A 6 -37.29 -63.04 27.92
CA GLY A 6 -36.29 -61.98 27.81
C GLY A 6 -36.60 -60.57 28.33
N THR A 7 -36.27 -60.31 29.60
CA THR A 7 -35.94 -58.97 30.11
C THR A 7 -34.46 -58.96 30.48
N ASP A 8 -33.66 -58.16 29.78
CA ASP A 8 -32.26 -57.93 30.13
C ASP A 8 -32.13 -57.22 31.49
N PRO A 9 -31.14 -57.59 32.32
CA PRO A 9 -30.90 -56.95 33.61
C PRO A 9 -30.20 -55.59 33.46
N PRO A 10 -30.38 -54.67 34.43
CA PRO A 10 -29.82 -53.33 34.35
C PRO A 10 -28.30 -53.35 34.43
N THR A 11 -27.66 -52.71 33.44
CA THR A 11 -26.24 -52.43 33.36
C THR A 11 -25.78 -51.60 34.57
N ALA A 12 -24.70 -52.05 35.22
CA ALA A 12 -24.04 -51.34 36.30
C ALA A 12 -23.58 -49.93 35.86
N PRO A 13 -23.61 -48.92 36.74
CA PRO A 13 -23.17 -47.57 36.41
C PRO A 13 -21.67 -47.57 36.06
N ALA A 14 -21.34 -46.91 34.94
CA ALA A 14 -19.98 -46.72 34.49
C ALA A 14 -19.13 -46.00 35.57
N PRO A 15 -17.85 -46.35 35.73
CA PRO A 15 -16.97 -45.65 36.65
C PRO A 15 -16.87 -44.17 36.26
N ALA A 16 -16.92 -43.29 37.26
CA ALA A 16 -16.75 -41.85 37.06
C ALA A 16 -15.44 -41.57 36.29
N PRO A 17 -15.44 -40.67 35.30
CA PRO A 17 -14.23 -40.32 34.58
C PRO A 17 -13.19 -39.77 35.56
N ALA A 18 -11.95 -40.21 35.41
CA ALA A 18 -10.82 -39.69 36.18
C ALA A 18 -10.72 -38.17 35.98
N PRO A 19 -10.32 -37.40 37.01
CA PRO A 19 -10.09 -35.97 36.84
C PRO A 19 -9.02 -35.75 35.75
N PRO A 20 -9.20 -34.77 34.85
CA PRO A 20 -8.20 -34.44 33.86
C PRO A 20 -6.89 -34.05 34.56
N GLU A 21 -5.76 -34.49 34.01
CA GLU A 21 -4.43 -34.11 34.49
C GLU A 21 -4.27 -32.58 34.48
N PRO A 22 -3.52 -32.00 35.44
CA PRO A 22 -3.32 -30.55 35.51
C PRO A 22 -2.60 -30.04 34.25
N SER A 23 -3.10 -28.94 33.68
CA SER A 23 -2.49 -28.26 32.53
C SER A 23 -1.03 -27.89 32.82
N VAL A 24 -0.21 -27.88 31.78
CA VAL A 24 1.25 -27.64 31.79
C VAL A 24 1.68 -26.39 32.58
N ASP A 25 0.79 -25.39 32.74
CA ASP A 25 1.13 -24.07 33.31
C ASP A 25 0.36 -23.71 34.60
N GLY A 26 -0.45 -24.63 35.15
CA GLY A 26 -1.17 -24.41 36.41
C GLY A 26 -2.34 -23.40 36.40
N LEU A 27 -2.71 -22.84 35.25
CA LEU A 27 -3.78 -21.84 35.10
C LEU A 27 -5.18 -22.47 35.06
N VAL A 28 -6.15 -21.82 35.71
CA VAL A 28 -7.56 -22.24 35.68
C VAL A 28 -8.24 -21.67 34.44
N ARG A 29 -8.63 -22.55 33.51
CA ARG A 29 -9.26 -22.19 32.23
C ARG A 29 -10.76 -22.51 32.24
N SER A 30 -11.59 -21.52 31.98
CA SER A 30 -13.04 -21.66 31.92
C SER A 30 -13.61 -20.96 30.68
N ALA A 31 -14.75 -21.43 30.19
CA ALA A 31 -15.42 -20.78 29.07
C ALA A 31 -16.93 -20.72 29.29
N LEU A 32 -17.56 -19.67 28.79
CA LEU A 32 -19.01 -19.51 28.72
C LEU A 32 -19.38 -19.41 27.24
N SER A 33 -20.24 -20.31 26.76
CA SER A 33 -20.74 -20.31 25.39
C SER A 33 -22.25 -20.13 25.41
N VAL A 34 -22.74 -19.03 24.85
CA VAL A 34 -24.15 -18.61 24.88
C VAL A 34 -24.75 -18.61 23.48
N GLY A 35 -25.98 -19.13 23.33
CA GLY A 35 -26.70 -19.14 22.07
C GLY A 35 -28.18 -18.82 22.26
N VAL A 36 -28.70 -17.87 21.47
CA VAL A 36 -30.12 -17.54 21.41
C VAL A 36 -30.69 -18.10 20.11
N ARG A 37 -31.74 -18.92 20.21
CA ARG A 37 -32.32 -19.65 19.08
C ARG A 37 -33.57 -18.97 18.52
N TRP A 38 -34.45 -18.53 19.40
CA TRP A 38 -35.73 -17.91 19.06
C TRP A 38 -35.85 -16.53 19.70
N PHE A 39 -36.62 -15.66 19.06
CA PHE A 39 -36.83 -14.27 19.46
C PHE A 39 -38.34 -14.01 19.51
N ALA A 40 -38.82 -13.39 20.61
CA ALA A 40 -40.22 -13.03 20.77
C ALA A 40 -40.67 -11.99 19.72
N PRO A 41 -41.96 -11.94 19.33
CA PRO A 41 -42.45 -10.90 18.43
C PRO A 41 -42.21 -9.49 19.00
N ASP A 42 -41.75 -8.55 18.16
CA ASP A 42 -41.49 -7.17 18.55
C ASP A 42 -41.85 -6.20 17.41
N ALA A 43 -42.65 -5.18 17.74
CA ALA A 43 -43.15 -4.18 16.79
C ALA A 43 -42.04 -3.34 16.13
N GLU A 44 -40.82 -3.28 16.68
CA GLU A 44 -39.68 -2.56 16.10
C GLU A 44 -39.19 -3.21 14.78
N PHE A 45 -39.57 -4.46 14.49
CA PHE A 45 -39.12 -5.22 13.32
C PHE A 45 -40.17 -5.39 12.19
N GLY A 46 -41.31 -4.68 12.28
CA GLY A 46 -42.16 -4.36 11.12
C GLY A 46 -43.62 -4.79 11.17
N LEU A 47 -43.98 -5.90 11.83
CA LEU A 47 -45.36 -6.41 11.95
C LEU A 47 -45.64 -6.92 13.38
N ASP A 48 -46.86 -6.71 13.88
CA ASP A 48 -47.26 -7.01 15.29
C ASP A 48 -47.13 -8.49 15.73
N ASP A 49 -46.78 -9.41 14.81
CA ASP A 49 -46.62 -10.85 15.04
C ASP A 49 -45.26 -11.42 14.56
N GLU A 50 -44.32 -10.60 14.07
CA GLU A 50 -43.00 -11.05 13.58
C GLU A 50 -41.85 -10.53 14.47
N GLY A 51 -40.94 -11.43 14.87
CA GLY A 51 -39.70 -11.11 15.60
C GLY A 51 -38.47 -11.29 14.70
N PRO A 52 -37.26 -10.96 15.19
CA PRO A 52 -35.99 -11.24 14.50
C PRO A 52 -35.89 -12.68 14.00
N ASP A 53 -35.21 -12.87 12.86
CA ASP A 53 -35.04 -14.20 12.25
C ASP A 53 -34.45 -15.22 13.25
N PRO A 54 -35.06 -16.41 13.39
CA PRO A 54 -34.58 -17.42 14.32
C PRO A 54 -33.23 -18.00 13.90
N LEU A 55 -32.31 -18.10 14.85
CA LEU A 55 -30.97 -18.66 14.64
C LEU A 55 -30.99 -20.15 14.99
N LEU A 56 -31.63 -20.94 14.12
CA LEU A 56 -31.83 -22.38 14.34
C LEU A 56 -30.52 -23.18 14.55
N PHE A 57 -29.41 -22.66 14.03
CA PHE A 57 -28.07 -23.22 14.17
C PHE A 57 -27.39 -22.91 15.52
N ALA A 58 -27.90 -21.97 16.32
CA ALA A 58 -27.18 -21.44 17.49
C ALA A 58 -26.79 -22.52 18.51
N ALA A 59 -27.70 -23.46 18.81
CA ALA A 59 -27.43 -24.55 19.76
C ALA A 59 -26.32 -25.50 19.26
N GLU A 60 -26.30 -25.80 17.97
CA GLU A 60 -25.28 -26.63 17.34
C GLU A 60 -23.91 -25.94 17.40
N ARG A 61 -23.85 -24.65 17.05
CA ARG A 61 -22.59 -23.86 17.05
C ARG A 61 -22.01 -23.68 18.45
N VAL A 62 -22.86 -23.40 19.43
CA VAL A 62 -22.45 -23.35 20.86
C VAL A 62 -21.87 -24.70 21.29
N THR A 63 -22.50 -25.80 20.90
CA THR A 63 -22.04 -27.14 21.26
C THR A 63 -20.70 -27.47 20.58
N ALA A 64 -20.53 -27.10 19.31
CA ALA A 64 -19.30 -27.36 18.55
C ALA A 64 -18.08 -26.64 19.14
N VAL A 65 -18.19 -25.33 19.39
CA VAL A 65 -17.08 -24.53 19.97
C VAL A 65 -16.76 -24.99 21.40
N ALA A 66 -17.78 -25.24 22.23
CA ALA A 66 -17.57 -25.72 23.60
C ALA A 66 -16.89 -27.09 23.63
N SER A 67 -17.29 -28.02 22.76
CA SER A 67 -16.67 -29.35 22.68
C SER A 67 -15.22 -29.29 22.19
N ALA A 68 -14.90 -28.37 21.27
CA ALA A 68 -13.53 -28.18 20.80
C ALA A 68 -12.62 -27.60 21.90
N LEU A 69 -13.11 -26.67 22.72
CA LEU A 69 -12.37 -26.12 23.86
C LEU A 69 -12.19 -27.13 25.02
N GLU A 70 -13.15 -28.05 25.20
CA GLU A 70 -13.07 -29.14 26.20
C GLU A 70 -12.06 -30.24 25.84
N LEU A 71 -11.43 -30.19 24.66
CA LEU A 71 -10.39 -31.15 24.29
C LEU A 71 -9.21 -31.08 25.28
N PRO A 72 -8.59 -32.23 25.65
CA PRO A 72 -7.60 -32.29 26.72
C PRO A 72 -6.40 -31.35 26.55
N CYS A 73 -6.01 -31.05 25.30
CA CYS A 73 -4.89 -30.17 24.99
C CYS A 73 -5.14 -28.69 25.33
N PHE A 74 -6.39 -28.24 25.39
CA PHE A 74 -6.74 -26.85 25.72
C PHE A 74 -7.21 -26.68 27.17
N GLY A 75 -7.80 -27.72 27.77
CA GLY A 75 -8.05 -27.78 29.22
C GLY A 75 -9.16 -26.87 29.75
N TYR A 76 -10.10 -26.41 28.90
CA TYR A 76 -11.21 -25.55 29.32
C TYR A 76 -12.37 -26.31 29.94
N ARG A 77 -12.98 -25.73 30.98
CA ARG A 77 -14.32 -26.13 31.46
C ARG A 77 -15.38 -25.21 30.89
N CYS A 78 -16.22 -25.72 29.99
CA CYS A 78 -17.23 -24.92 29.30
C CYS A 78 -18.60 -24.99 29.99
N GLN A 79 -19.18 -23.83 30.32
CA GLN A 79 -20.61 -23.71 30.60
C GLN A 79 -21.33 -23.33 29.32
N ARG A 80 -22.34 -24.13 28.94
CA ARG A 80 -23.19 -23.88 27.79
C ARG A 80 -24.50 -23.24 28.28
N LEU A 81 -24.84 -22.08 27.73
CA LEU A 81 -26.14 -21.43 27.92
C LEU A 81 -26.84 -21.36 26.57
N ALA A 82 -27.31 -22.51 26.12
CA ALA A 82 -28.09 -22.70 24.90
C ALA A 82 -29.31 -23.58 25.24
N PRO A 83 -30.44 -23.42 24.55
CA PRO A 83 -31.64 -24.19 24.87
C PRO A 83 -31.45 -25.69 24.59
N GLU A 84 -31.90 -26.55 25.51
CA GLU A 84 -32.25 -27.94 25.19
C GLU A 84 -33.49 -27.97 24.27
N ASP A 85 -33.72 -29.07 23.56
CA ASP A 85 -34.80 -29.20 22.58
C ASP A 85 -36.16 -28.74 23.15
N GLY A 86 -36.64 -27.57 22.68
CA GLY A 86 -37.95 -26.98 23.02
C GLY A 86 -37.95 -25.67 23.81
N ALA A 87 -36.80 -25.07 24.16
CA ALA A 87 -36.73 -23.75 24.82
C ALA A 87 -36.24 -22.61 23.90
N ASP A 88 -36.64 -21.37 24.18
CA ASP A 88 -36.40 -20.20 23.30
C ASP A 88 -34.96 -19.62 23.43
N GLY A 89 -34.22 -19.96 24.49
CA GLY A 89 -32.90 -19.41 24.82
C GLY A 89 -32.97 -18.37 25.95
N PRO A 90 -31.82 -17.84 26.43
CA PRO A 90 -31.80 -16.88 27.54
C PRO A 90 -32.33 -15.50 27.13
N THR A 91 -33.06 -14.83 28.04
CA THR A 91 -33.45 -13.42 27.86
C THR A 91 -32.22 -12.50 27.95
N ALA A 92 -32.35 -11.24 27.52
CA ALA A 92 -31.23 -10.29 27.53
C ALA A 92 -30.60 -10.11 28.91
N ASP A 93 -31.43 -10.06 29.97
CA ASP A 93 -30.97 -9.97 31.35
C ASP A 93 -30.34 -11.27 31.83
N GLN A 94 -30.90 -12.44 31.51
CA GLN A 94 -30.30 -13.73 31.88
C GLN A 94 -28.93 -13.95 31.24
N LEU A 95 -28.78 -13.55 29.98
CA LEU A 95 -27.52 -13.59 29.24
C LEU A 95 -26.50 -12.62 29.85
N GLY A 96 -26.90 -11.38 30.09
CA GLY A 96 -26.06 -10.38 30.74
C GLY A 96 -25.60 -10.79 32.14
N ASP A 97 -26.48 -11.41 32.92
CA ASP A 97 -26.20 -11.92 34.26
C ASP A 97 -25.22 -13.07 34.24
N ALA A 98 -25.36 -14.00 33.29
CA ALA A 98 -24.44 -15.12 33.13
C ALA A 98 -23.02 -14.66 32.77
N VAL A 99 -22.90 -13.68 31.86
CA VAL A 99 -21.59 -13.08 31.52
C VAL A 99 -21.03 -12.36 32.76
N HIS A 100 -21.84 -11.52 33.42
CA HIS A 100 -21.40 -10.77 34.60
C HIS A 100 -20.95 -11.68 35.76
N GLU A 101 -21.70 -12.76 36.05
CA GLU A 101 -21.34 -13.76 37.06
C GLU A 101 -19.97 -14.38 36.74
N ARG A 102 -19.71 -14.74 35.48
CA ARG A 102 -18.41 -15.32 35.08
C ARG A 102 -17.26 -14.32 35.19
N LEU A 103 -17.46 -13.08 34.74
CA LEU A 103 -16.46 -12.04 34.92
C LEU A 103 -16.19 -11.77 36.41
N THR A 104 -17.18 -11.98 37.29
CA THR A 104 -17.07 -11.61 38.71
C THR A 104 -16.61 -12.70 39.66
N THR A 105 -16.87 -13.96 39.34
CA THR A 105 -16.52 -15.12 40.16
C THR A 105 -15.12 -15.67 39.89
N SER A 106 -14.53 -15.33 38.74
CA SER A 106 -13.17 -15.72 38.35
C SER A 106 -12.10 -14.82 38.99
N GLY A 107 -10.97 -15.42 39.36
CA GLY A 107 -9.81 -14.74 39.92
C GLY A 107 -8.98 -13.98 38.86
N ALA A 108 -8.07 -13.13 39.32
CA ALA A 108 -7.22 -12.31 38.44
C ALA A 108 -6.25 -13.11 37.55
N ASP A 109 -5.94 -14.35 37.95
CA ASP A 109 -5.06 -15.28 37.23
C ASP A 109 -5.84 -16.32 36.39
N ASP A 110 -7.17 -16.28 36.44
CA ASP A 110 -8.02 -17.17 35.65
C ASP A 110 -8.10 -16.70 34.19
N ILE A 111 -8.28 -17.66 33.29
CA ILE A 111 -8.51 -17.40 31.87
C ILE A 111 -9.96 -17.74 31.54
N LEU A 112 -10.64 -16.80 30.88
CA LEU A 112 -12.03 -16.91 30.50
C LEU A 112 -12.21 -16.71 28.99
N ILE A 113 -12.88 -17.64 28.33
CA ILE A 113 -13.40 -17.43 26.95
C ILE A 113 -14.91 -17.20 27.02
N VAL A 114 -15.40 -16.12 26.44
CA VAL A 114 -16.84 -15.83 26.31
C VAL A 114 -17.22 -15.89 24.84
N HIS A 115 -17.95 -16.94 24.45
CA HIS A 115 -18.46 -17.14 23.10
C HIS A 115 -19.96 -16.85 23.05
N VAL A 116 -20.42 -16.03 22.09
CA VAL A 116 -21.82 -15.62 21.98
C VAL A 116 -22.31 -15.74 20.54
N VAL A 117 -23.46 -16.41 20.34
CA VAL A 117 -24.18 -16.52 19.07
C VAL A 117 -25.59 -15.95 19.25
N SER A 118 -25.86 -14.77 18.66
CA SER A 118 -27.17 -14.10 18.70
C SER A 118 -27.23 -12.99 17.63
N HIS A 119 -28.36 -12.27 17.55
CA HIS A 119 -28.41 -10.99 16.84
C HIS A 119 -27.71 -9.90 17.64
N GLY A 120 -26.96 -9.05 16.93
CA GLY A 120 -26.32 -7.86 17.49
C GLY A 120 -27.07 -6.61 17.03
N VAL A 121 -27.42 -5.74 17.99
CA VAL A 121 -28.10 -4.47 17.71
C VAL A 121 -27.17 -3.32 18.03
N LEU A 122 -26.86 -2.52 17.02
CA LEU A 122 -26.05 -1.32 17.18
C LEU A 122 -26.94 -0.13 17.57
N ARG A 123 -26.62 0.53 18.68
CA ARG A 123 -27.27 1.76 19.15
C ARG A 123 -26.22 2.87 19.28
N PRO A 124 -26.63 4.15 19.38
CA PRO A 124 -25.68 5.25 19.62
C PRO A 124 -24.79 5.06 20.86
N THR A 125 -25.22 4.24 21.82
CA THR A 125 -24.51 3.92 23.06
C THR A 125 -23.61 2.67 22.97
N GLY A 126 -23.57 1.99 21.83
CA GLY A 126 -22.71 0.82 21.60
C GLY A 126 -23.45 -0.41 21.07
N LEU A 127 -22.72 -1.53 21.00
CA LEU A 127 -23.25 -2.83 20.57
C LEU A 127 -23.94 -3.56 21.74
N TYR A 128 -25.13 -4.09 21.47
CA TYR A 128 -25.91 -4.90 22.40
C TYR A 128 -26.21 -6.28 21.83
N VAL A 129 -26.23 -7.29 22.71
CA VAL A 129 -26.69 -8.64 22.38
C VAL A 129 -28.19 -8.74 22.61
N LEU A 130 -28.91 -9.25 21.61
CA LEU A 130 -30.35 -9.46 21.69
C LEU A 130 -30.65 -10.78 22.44
N GLY A 131 -31.59 -10.74 23.38
CA GLY A 131 -32.08 -11.93 24.09
C GLY A 131 -33.28 -12.59 23.41
N SER A 132 -33.71 -13.76 23.91
CA SER A 132 -34.88 -14.47 23.39
C SER A 132 -36.21 -13.71 23.58
N ASP A 133 -36.23 -12.72 24.45
CA ASP A 133 -37.31 -11.76 24.65
C ASP A 133 -37.33 -10.63 23.61
N SER A 134 -36.44 -10.66 22.61
CA SER A 134 -36.23 -9.60 21.61
C SER A 134 -35.83 -8.25 22.19
N MET A 135 -35.45 -8.24 23.47
CA MET A 135 -35.01 -7.04 24.16
C MET A 135 -33.49 -6.96 24.16
N HIS A 136 -32.98 -5.76 24.40
CA HIS A 136 -31.61 -5.49 24.81
C HIS A 136 -31.64 -4.61 26.06
N THR A 137 -30.75 -4.89 27.01
CA THR A 137 -30.69 -4.14 28.27
C THR A 137 -29.28 -3.61 28.50
N ALA A 138 -29.10 -2.75 29.50
CA ALA A 138 -27.75 -2.31 29.90
C ALA A 138 -26.85 -3.50 30.28
N ARG A 139 -27.44 -4.62 30.73
CA ARG A 139 -26.71 -5.84 31.09
C ARG A 139 -26.26 -6.65 29.87
N SER A 140 -26.87 -6.47 28.70
CA SER A 140 -26.44 -7.10 27.44
C SER A 140 -25.53 -6.22 26.58
N SER A 141 -25.02 -5.11 27.14
CA SER A 141 -24.06 -4.23 26.47
C SER A 141 -22.67 -4.85 26.41
N VAL A 142 -22.15 -5.06 25.21
CA VAL A 142 -20.79 -5.60 25.00
C VAL A 142 -19.74 -4.62 25.50
N ALA A 143 -19.95 -3.31 25.26
CA ALA A 143 -19.08 -2.27 25.80
C ALA A 143 -19.06 -2.28 27.34
N GLY A 144 -20.22 -2.48 27.97
CA GLY A 144 -20.34 -2.64 29.42
C GLY A 144 -19.57 -3.86 29.96
N TRP A 145 -19.59 -4.98 29.25
CA TRP A 145 -18.81 -6.17 29.63
C TRP A 145 -17.30 -5.92 29.54
N LEU A 146 -16.84 -5.30 28.45
CA LEU A 146 -15.43 -4.97 28.25
C LEU A 146 -14.94 -3.99 29.33
N SER A 147 -15.69 -2.93 29.62
CA SER A 147 -15.35 -2.00 30.71
C SER A 147 -15.35 -2.69 32.09
N ALA A 148 -16.26 -3.64 32.34
CA ALA A 148 -16.31 -4.36 33.61
C ALA A 148 -15.08 -5.25 33.87
N VAL A 149 -14.40 -5.71 32.83
CA VAL A 149 -13.11 -6.42 32.93
C VAL A 149 -11.97 -5.42 33.11
N GLU A 150 -11.93 -4.40 32.28
CA GLU A 150 -10.80 -3.47 32.17
C GLU A 150 -10.71 -2.49 33.35
N ASP A 151 -11.84 -2.08 33.94
CA ASP A 151 -11.87 -1.13 35.06
C ASP A 151 -11.54 -1.77 36.42
N PHE A 152 -11.43 -3.09 36.49
CA PHE A 152 -11.24 -3.82 37.74
C PHE A 152 -10.05 -4.79 37.64
N PRO A 153 -8.86 -4.42 38.18
CA PRO A 153 -7.63 -5.22 38.06
C PRO A 153 -7.69 -6.64 38.63
N GLY A 154 -8.72 -6.96 39.43
CA GLY A 154 -8.95 -8.27 40.03
C GLY A 154 -9.79 -9.24 39.17
N ARG A 155 -10.11 -8.87 37.92
CA ARG A 155 -10.91 -9.66 36.97
C ARG A 155 -10.03 -10.60 36.14
N PRO A 156 -10.53 -11.72 35.60
CA PRO A 156 -9.75 -12.66 34.77
C PRO A 156 -9.23 -12.03 33.48
N LEU A 157 -8.32 -12.75 32.79
CA LEU A 157 -8.00 -12.50 31.38
C LEU A 157 -9.11 -13.06 30.51
N VAL A 158 -9.72 -12.23 29.64
CA VAL A 158 -10.94 -12.59 28.91
C VAL A 158 -10.79 -12.48 27.40
N LEU A 159 -11.14 -13.54 26.68
CA LEU A 159 -11.29 -13.53 25.22
C LEU A 159 -12.77 -13.66 24.82
N PHE A 160 -13.29 -12.65 24.14
CA PHE A 160 -14.64 -12.63 23.59
C PHE A 160 -14.65 -13.11 22.13
N LEU A 161 -15.41 -14.16 21.85
CA LEU A 161 -15.70 -14.67 20.51
C LEU A 161 -17.15 -14.32 20.16
N LEU A 162 -17.36 -13.29 19.34
CA LEU A 162 -18.67 -12.70 19.11
C LEU A 162 -19.19 -13.04 17.71
N ASP A 163 -20.11 -14.00 17.61
CA ASP A 163 -20.88 -14.29 16.39
C ASP A 163 -22.19 -13.51 16.38
N LEU A 164 -22.05 -12.18 16.18
CA LEU A 164 -23.13 -11.20 16.18
C LEU A 164 -23.05 -10.32 14.93
N CYS A 165 -24.19 -9.80 14.46
CA CYS A 165 -24.21 -8.69 13.51
C CYS A 165 -23.57 -7.43 14.15
N HIS A 166 -22.85 -6.64 13.36
CA HIS A 166 -22.17 -5.42 13.82
C HIS A 166 -21.12 -5.65 14.93
N ALA A 167 -20.64 -6.89 15.13
CA ALA A 167 -19.71 -7.26 16.20
C ALA A 167 -18.39 -6.46 16.15
N GLY A 168 -17.99 -6.02 14.95
CA GLY A 168 -16.80 -5.19 14.75
C GLY A 168 -16.82 -3.86 15.50
N ALA A 169 -18.00 -3.34 15.89
CA ALA A 169 -18.13 -2.15 16.73
C ALA A 169 -17.51 -2.35 18.13
N ALA A 170 -17.54 -3.58 18.66
CA ALA A 170 -16.95 -3.92 19.95
C ALA A 170 -15.42 -4.12 19.89
N ALA A 171 -14.85 -4.24 18.69
CA ALA A 171 -13.42 -4.42 18.47
C ALA A 171 -12.67 -3.09 18.23
N ARG A 172 -13.34 -1.92 18.39
CA ARG A 172 -12.78 -0.59 18.03
C ARG A 172 -13.12 0.52 19.04
N LEU A 173 -13.18 0.22 20.34
CA LEU A 173 -13.55 1.23 21.35
C LEU A 173 -12.39 2.19 21.64
N GLU A 174 -12.64 3.51 21.56
CA GLU A 174 -11.61 4.56 21.72
C GLU A 174 -10.81 4.51 23.03
N TRP A 175 -11.41 4.06 24.14
CA TRP A 175 -10.76 4.03 25.45
C TRP A 175 -9.78 2.85 25.61
N GLN A 176 -9.95 1.76 24.86
CA GLN A 176 -9.02 0.63 24.87
C GLN A 176 -7.63 1.06 24.36
N LEU A 177 -7.57 2.06 23.48
CA LEU A 177 -6.32 2.65 22.97
C LEU A 177 -5.51 3.42 24.03
N ARG A 178 -6.14 3.95 25.09
CA ARG A 178 -5.47 4.80 26.10
C ARG A 178 -4.75 4.00 27.19
N ARG A 179 -5.33 2.89 27.65
CA ARG A 179 -4.72 2.02 28.68
C ARG A 179 -3.65 1.09 28.13
N MET A 180 -3.67 0.83 26.83
CA MET A 180 -2.58 0.16 26.16
C MET A 180 -1.18 0.77 26.35
N LEU A 181 -1.09 2.07 26.60
CA LEU A 181 0.18 2.77 26.84
C LEU A 181 0.85 2.37 28.16
N ASP A 182 0.12 1.69 29.06
CA ASP A 182 0.62 1.23 30.37
C ASP A 182 0.72 -0.32 30.49
N GLY A 183 0.26 -1.07 29.48
CA GLY A 183 0.34 -2.54 29.43
C GLY A 183 -0.71 -3.29 30.26
N SER A 184 -1.82 -2.65 30.67
CA SER A 184 -2.79 -3.23 31.60
C SER A 184 -3.99 -3.97 30.99
N ASN A 185 -4.03 -4.24 29.68
CA ASN A 185 -5.22 -4.82 29.03
C ASN A 185 -5.55 -6.22 29.55
N ARG A 186 -6.85 -6.49 29.73
CA ARG A 186 -7.37 -7.77 30.22
C ARG A 186 -8.51 -8.38 29.38
N ALA A 187 -9.00 -7.68 28.35
CA ALA A 187 -10.07 -8.16 27.48
C ALA A 187 -9.73 -8.07 25.97
N TRP A 188 -9.88 -9.18 25.25
CA TRP A 188 -9.65 -9.31 23.80
C TRP A 188 -10.92 -9.72 23.07
N VAL A 189 -11.07 -9.29 21.81
CA VAL A 189 -12.28 -9.57 21.00
C VAL A 189 -11.91 -10.11 19.63
N ILE A 190 -12.53 -11.23 19.24
CA ILE A 190 -12.62 -11.72 17.86
C ILE A 190 -14.10 -11.69 17.46
N ALA A 191 -14.42 -10.81 16.52
CA ALA A 191 -15.76 -10.52 16.04
C ALA A 191 -16.00 -11.14 14.66
N ALA A 192 -17.15 -11.79 14.49
CA ALA A 192 -17.54 -12.47 13.26
C ALA A 192 -17.86 -11.52 12.09
N SER A 193 -18.07 -10.24 12.34
CA SER A 193 -18.47 -9.24 11.34
C SER A 193 -17.73 -7.92 11.54
N ALA A 194 -17.68 -7.07 10.51
CA ALA A 194 -17.30 -5.67 10.64
C ALA A 194 -18.46 -4.82 11.22
N GLU A 195 -18.18 -3.57 11.61
CA GLU A 195 -19.16 -2.65 12.21
C GLU A 195 -20.41 -2.42 11.34
N ALA A 196 -20.24 -2.39 10.00
CA ALA A 196 -21.34 -2.21 9.05
C ALA A 196 -21.83 -3.52 8.39
N GLU A 197 -21.38 -4.69 8.87
CA GLU A 197 -21.66 -5.98 8.27
C GLU A 197 -22.51 -6.87 9.19
N MET A 198 -23.25 -7.81 8.59
CA MET A 198 -24.04 -8.81 9.32
C MET A 198 -23.26 -10.13 9.46
N ALA A 199 -23.50 -10.87 10.54
CA ALA A 199 -23.02 -12.24 10.67
C ALA A 199 -23.93 -13.19 9.88
N VAL A 200 -23.37 -14.28 9.33
CA VAL A 200 -24.08 -15.18 8.41
C VAL A 200 -24.02 -16.62 8.92
N ASP A 201 -25.19 -17.24 9.16
CA ASP A 201 -25.39 -18.67 9.46
C ASP A 201 -24.51 -19.30 10.57
N GLY A 202 -23.96 -18.49 11.49
CA GLY A 202 -23.05 -18.98 12.54
C GLY A 202 -21.75 -19.58 12.01
N ARG A 203 -21.33 -19.17 10.80
CA ARG A 203 -20.15 -19.72 10.10
C ARG A 203 -18.85 -19.40 10.81
N PHE A 204 -18.80 -18.29 11.55
CA PHE A 204 -17.64 -17.94 12.36
C PHE A 204 -17.44 -18.96 13.48
N SER A 205 -18.50 -19.27 14.24
CA SER A 205 -18.43 -20.33 15.27
C SER A 205 -18.08 -21.71 14.69
N GLU A 206 -18.57 -22.04 13.49
CA GLU A 206 -18.18 -23.26 12.76
C GLU A 206 -16.67 -23.27 12.46
N ALA A 207 -16.14 -22.19 11.89
CA ALA A 207 -14.73 -22.06 11.57
C ALA A 207 -13.83 -22.09 12.83
N VAL A 208 -14.25 -21.48 13.93
CA VAL A 208 -13.55 -21.53 15.22
C VAL A 208 -13.43 -22.98 15.72
N ALA A 209 -14.53 -23.73 15.72
CA ALA A 209 -14.54 -25.12 16.16
C ALA A 209 -13.64 -26.01 15.27
N ASP A 210 -13.67 -25.80 13.95
CA ASP A 210 -12.84 -26.53 13.00
C ASP A 210 -11.34 -26.29 13.20
N VAL A 211 -10.93 -25.03 13.42
CA VAL A 211 -9.52 -24.67 13.63
C VAL A 211 -9.01 -25.24 14.94
N LEU A 212 -9.78 -25.12 16.03
CA LEU A 212 -9.43 -25.73 17.32
C LEU A 212 -9.27 -27.24 17.21
N THR A 213 -10.19 -27.91 16.50
CA THR A 213 -10.12 -29.36 16.26
C THR A 213 -8.89 -29.72 15.42
N ALA A 214 -8.59 -28.94 14.38
CA ALA A 214 -7.44 -29.17 13.50
C ALA A 214 -6.10 -28.96 14.22
N LEU A 215 -6.02 -28.02 15.16
CA LEU A 215 -4.87 -27.84 16.06
C LEU A 215 -4.69 -29.04 16.99
N ALA A 216 -5.78 -29.49 17.64
CA ALA A 216 -5.74 -30.64 18.54
C ALA A 216 -5.31 -31.93 17.82
N GLU A 217 -5.75 -32.11 16.58
CA GLU A 217 -5.39 -33.24 15.71
C GLU A 217 -4.02 -33.08 15.02
N ARG A 218 -3.32 -31.96 15.26
CA ARG A 218 -2.04 -31.61 14.61
C ARG A 218 -2.09 -31.56 13.08
N ARG A 219 -3.27 -31.29 12.51
CA ARG A 219 -3.46 -30.98 11.08
C ARG A 219 -2.99 -29.57 10.74
N LEU A 220 -3.04 -28.66 11.71
CA LEU A 220 -2.42 -27.34 11.64
C LEU A 220 -1.18 -27.34 12.53
N GLN A 221 -0.05 -26.87 11.99
CA GLN A 221 1.22 -26.78 12.71
C GLN A 221 1.47 -25.33 13.11
N PHE A 222 1.85 -25.13 14.37
CA PHE A 222 2.32 -23.87 14.95
C PHE A 222 3.71 -24.12 15.55
N ASP A 223 4.48 -23.05 15.75
CA ASP A 223 5.86 -23.14 16.22
C ASP A 223 5.98 -23.97 17.51
N PRO A 224 6.77 -25.07 17.55
CA PRO A 224 6.88 -25.95 18.73
C PRO A 224 7.59 -25.33 19.94
N SER A 225 8.32 -24.23 19.77
CA SER A 225 9.02 -23.52 20.84
C SER A 225 8.12 -22.58 21.65
N SER A 226 6.93 -22.29 21.12
CA SER A 226 5.95 -21.38 21.73
C SER A 226 4.92 -22.16 22.57
N PRO A 227 4.80 -21.93 23.89
CA PRO A 227 3.83 -22.62 24.74
C PRO A 227 2.36 -22.30 24.43
N HIS A 228 2.05 -21.18 23.77
CA HIS A 228 0.68 -20.80 23.43
C HIS A 228 0.52 -20.41 21.95
N ILE A 229 -0.64 -20.74 21.37
CA ILE A 229 -0.98 -20.33 20.01
C ILE A 229 -1.18 -18.81 19.96
N GLY A 230 -0.50 -18.16 19.02
CA GLY A 230 -0.58 -16.71 18.84
C GLY A 230 -2.00 -16.24 18.49
N PHE A 231 -2.45 -15.16 19.13
CA PHE A 231 -3.80 -14.60 18.97
C PHE A 231 -4.14 -14.25 17.52
N HIS A 232 -3.24 -13.54 16.83
CA HIS A 232 -3.45 -13.16 15.43
C HIS A 232 -3.40 -14.37 14.50
N TRP A 233 -2.46 -15.28 14.73
CA TRP A 233 -2.38 -16.52 13.96
C TRP A 233 -3.68 -17.32 14.05
N PHE A 234 -4.25 -17.45 15.25
CA PHE A 234 -5.52 -18.15 15.45
C PHE A 234 -6.66 -17.45 14.70
N ALA A 235 -6.76 -16.12 14.80
CA ALA A 235 -7.76 -15.35 14.08
C ALA A 235 -7.63 -15.47 12.54
N ASP A 236 -6.40 -15.51 12.03
CA ASP A 236 -6.13 -15.67 10.60
C ASP A 236 -6.46 -17.07 10.09
N GLU A 237 -6.22 -18.10 10.88
CA GLU A 237 -6.59 -19.46 10.51
C GLU A 237 -8.11 -19.64 10.53
N VAL A 238 -8.82 -18.99 11.47
CA VAL A 238 -10.28 -18.90 11.45
C VAL A 238 -10.77 -18.18 10.19
N ARG A 239 -10.13 -17.08 9.76
CA ARG A 239 -10.45 -16.40 8.48
C ARG A 239 -10.23 -17.30 7.27
N LYS A 240 -9.12 -18.07 7.24
CA LYS A 240 -8.83 -19.01 6.14
C LYS A 240 -9.88 -20.11 6.08
N GLN A 241 -10.25 -20.69 7.22
CA GLN A 241 -11.29 -21.72 7.29
C GLN A 241 -12.66 -21.17 6.88
N LEU A 242 -13.03 -19.98 7.34
CA LEU A 242 -14.27 -19.30 6.94
C LEU A 242 -14.35 -19.08 5.42
N ARG A 243 -13.23 -18.67 4.80
CA ARG A 243 -13.14 -18.49 3.35
C ARG A 243 -13.34 -19.81 2.60
N LYS A 244 -12.66 -20.89 3.02
CA LYS A 244 -12.83 -22.24 2.44
C LYS A 244 -14.28 -22.71 2.51
N THR A 245 -14.92 -22.54 3.66
CA THR A 245 -16.34 -22.94 3.85
C THR A 245 -17.29 -22.08 3.01
N THR A 246 -16.96 -20.80 2.80
CA THR A 246 -17.75 -19.89 1.96
C THR A 246 -17.65 -20.25 0.48
N GLU A 247 -16.43 -20.55 -0.01
CA GLU A 247 -16.17 -21.00 -1.39
C GLU A 247 -16.87 -22.32 -1.70
N ALA A 248 -16.90 -23.26 -0.74
CA ALA A 248 -17.57 -24.55 -0.92
C ALA A 248 -19.11 -24.47 -0.95
N ARG A 249 -19.70 -23.40 -0.40
CA ARG A 249 -21.16 -23.22 -0.26
C ARG A 249 -21.75 -22.09 -1.12
N ASP A 250 -20.95 -21.49 -2.01
CA ASP A 250 -21.34 -20.43 -2.96
C ASP A 250 -22.10 -19.25 -2.28
N GLY A 251 -21.53 -18.72 -1.19
CA GLY A 251 -22.17 -17.74 -0.30
C GLY A 251 -21.48 -16.37 -0.21
N LEU A 252 -22.12 -15.41 0.46
CA LEU A 252 -21.58 -14.07 0.73
C LEU A 252 -20.31 -14.16 1.62
N ALA A 253 -19.29 -13.39 1.27
CA ALA A 253 -18.05 -13.29 2.05
C ALA A 253 -18.31 -12.56 3.38
N GLN A 254 -17.83 -13.13 4.48
CA GLN A 254 -17.95 -12.59 5.83
C GLN A 254 -16.56 -12.19 6.36
N ARG A 255 -16.44 -10.99 6.95
CA ARG A 255 -15.15 -10.46 7.45
C ARG A 255 -15.03 -10.60 8.96
N VAL A 256 -14.00 -11.32 9.40
CA VAL A 256 -13.64 -11.41 10.83
C VAL A 256 -12.80 -10.20 11.26
N THR A 257 -13.32 -9.43 12.21
CA THR A 257 -12.65 -8.27 12.82
C THR A 257 -12.06 -8.68 14.16
N VAL A 258 -10.86 -8.22 14.50
CA VAL A 258 -10.26 -8.43 15.83
C VAL A 258 -9.93 -7.08 16.43
N ASN A 259 -9.94 -6.98 17.77
CA ASN A 259 -9.44 -5.78 18.43
C ASN A 259 -7.95 -5.65 18.16
N ALA A 260 -7.53 -4.49 17.64
CA ALA A 260 -6.19 -4.24 17.16
C ALA A 260 -5.46 -3.29 18.10
N LEU A 261 -4.59 -3.87 18.93
CA LEU A 261 -3.24 -3.42 19.22
C LEU A 261 -2.74 -4.31 20.39
N ASP A 262 -1.97 -5.35 20.08
CA ASP A 262 -0.96 -5.88 21.01
C ASP A 262 0.13 -6.57 20.20
N THR A 263 0.91 -5.78 19.48
CA THR A 263 2.25 -6.17 19.01
C THR A 263 3.28 -6.04 20.15
N MET A 264 2.85 -5.91 21.42
CA MET A 264 3.65 -5.36 22.53
C MET A 264 3.62 -6.19 23.83
N GLY A 265 3.11 -7.44 23.85
CA GLY A 265 3.00 -8.27 25.07
C GLY A 265 2.94 -9.78 24.80
N PRO A 266 3.18 -10.63 25.83
CA PRO A 266 3.64 -12.02 25.69
C PRO A 266 2.58 -12.93 25.04
N GLU A 267 3.00 -14.11 24.59
CA GLU A 267 2.12 -15.18 24.10
C GLU A 267 0.88 -15.34 24.99
N LEU A 268 -0.27 -14.83 24.52
CA LEU A 268 -1.48 -14.77 25.34
C LEU A 268 -1.92 -16.19 25.72
N PRO A 269 -2.19 -16.48 27.00
CA PRO A 269 -2.33 -17.86 27.46
C PRO A 269 -3.67 -18.52 27.14
N PHE A 270 -4.46 -17.91 26.23
CA PHE A 270 -5.80 -18.36 25.86
C PHE A 270 -5.79 -19.76 25.25
N LEU A 271 -4.88 -20.07 24.34
CA LEU A 271 -4.89 -21.35 23.64
C LEU A 271 -3.52 -22.03 23.81
N PRO A 272 -3.39 -23.02 24.70
CA PRO A 272 -2.15 -23.81 24.80
C PRO A 272 -1.79 -24.46 23.46
N ASN A 273 -0.50 -24.50 23.14
CA ASN A 273 0.00 -25.11 21.90
C ASN A 273 0.14 -26.63 22.06
N PRO A 274 -0.67 -27.47 21.37
CA PRO A 274 -0.59 -28.93 21.47
C PRO A 274 0.72 -29.52 20.89
N GLY A 275 1.47 -28.72 20.13
CA GLY A 275 2.78 -29.07 19.56
C GLY A 275 3.96 -28.69 20.44
N TYR A 276 3.75 -27.97 21.55
CA TYR A 276 4.82 -27.44 22.39
C TYR A 276 5.67 -28.55 23.03
N ARG A 277 6.99 -28.34 23.05
CA ARG A 277 7.96 -29.23 23.69
C ARG A 277 8.89 -28.42 24.58
N ALA A 278 8.79 -28.61 25.89
CA ALA A 278 9.61 -27.90 26.87
C ALA A 278 11.14 -28.13 26.72
N ALA A 279 11.57 -29.19 26.02
CA ALA A 279 12.98 -29.43 25.71
C ALA A 279 13.51 -28.51 24.58
N ASP A 280 12.61 -27.97 23.75
CA ASP A 280 12.90 -27.03 22.67
C ASP A 280 12.70 -25.56 23.13
N ALA A 281 12.32 -25.35 24.40
CA ALA A 281 12.05 -24.05 24.98
C ALA A 281 13.34 -23.38 25.49
N ARG A 282 13.70 -22.24 24.90
CA ARG A 282 14.75 -21.36 25.43
C ARG A 282 14.21 -20.54 26.60
N PRO A 283 15.06 -20.16 27.59
CA PRO A 283 14.69 -19.09 28.52
C PRO A 283 14.36 -17.83 27.72
N ALA A 284 13.18 -17.26 27.97
CA ALA A 284 12.61 -16.16 27.21
C ALA A 284 13.54 -14.92 27.17
N HIS A 285 14.35 -14.82 26.13
CA HIS A 285 14.89 -13.56 25.66
C HIS A 285 13.80 -12.92 24.80
N LEU A 286 13.06 -11.96 25.37
CA LEU A 286 12.12 -11.11 24.65
C LEU A 286 12.76 -10.57 23.36
N PRO A 287 12.33 -11.00 22.16
CA PRO A 287 12.73 -10.36 20.92
C PRO A 287 12.03 -9.00 20.80
N ALA A 288 12.74 -8.00 20.31
CA ALA A 288 12.17 -6.70 19.99
C ALA A 288 11.03 -6.86 18.96
N ALA A 289 9.87 -6.29 19.30
CA ALA A 289 8.60 -6.37 18.59
C ALA A 289 8.67 -6.17 17.05
N PRO A 290 7.78 -6.84 16.28
CA PRO A 290 7.49 -6.48 14.88
C PRO A 290 6.77 -5.13 14.83
N MET A 291 7.27 -4.19 14.02
CA MET A 291 6.53 -2.99 13.64
C MET A 291 5.73 -3.30 12.38
N ALA A 292 4.57 -3.94 12.53
CA ALA A 292 3.58 -4.00 11.46
C ALA A 292 2.88 -2.64 11.32
N SER A 293 2.76 -2.16 10.09
CA SER A 293 2.17 -0.88 9.72
C SER A 293 0.67 -0.81 10.04
N HIS A 294 0.32 -0.30 11.22
CA HIS A 294 -1.01 0.17 11.56
C HIS A 294 -0.98 1.71 11.73
N PRO A 295 -1.93 2.48 11.16
CA PRO A 295 -1.87 3.96 11.08
C PRO A 295 -1.83 4.72 12.43
N LEU A 296 -2.11 4.06 13.57
CA LEU A 296 -2.09 4.68 14.91
C LEU A 296 -0.73 4.53 15.64
N LEU A 297 0.18 3.66 15.20
CA LEU A 297 1.47 3.40 15.88
C LEU A 297 2.59 4.38 15.50
N ASP A 298 2.42 5.12 14.41
CA ASP A 298 3.41 6.07 13.92
C ASP A 298 3.75 7.12 14.99
N GLU A 299 2.79 7.55 15.83
CA GLU A 299 2.97 8.59 16.86
C GLU A 299 3.83 8.17 18.06
N VAL A 300 3.86 6.87 18.39
CA VAL A 300 4.61 6.33 19.56
C VAL A 300 5.96 5.76 19.14
N ALA A 301 6.07 5.23 17.92
CA ALA A 301 7.28 4.54 17.45
C ALA A 301 8.47 5.49 17.21
N ASP A 302 8.28 6.67 16.62
CA ASP A 302 9.41 7.58 16.36
C ASP A 302 10.02 8.10 17.69
N PRO A 303 9.26 8.63 18.68
CA PRO A 303 9.82 9.01 19.98
C PRO A 303 10.50 7.84 20.71
N TYR A 304 9.96 6.63 20.60
CA TYR A 304 10.55 5.43 21.20
C TYR A 304 11.87 5.03 20.53
N HIS A 305 11.98 5.15 19.19
CA HIS A 305 13.22 4.97 18.43
C HIS A 305 14.32 5.88 18.99
N PHE A 306 14.03 7.18 19.05
CA PHE A 306 15.01 8.17 19.54
C PHE A 306 15.36 7.94 21.02
N ARG A 307 14.40 7.59 21.89
CA ARG A 307 14.68 7.23 23.30
C ARG A 307 15.60 6.01 23.42
N ARG A 308 15.37 4.98 22.61
CA ARG A 308 16.20 3.76 22.59
C ARG A 308 17.62 4.06 22.11
N HIS A 309 17.77 4.90 21.09
CA HIS A 309 19.07 5.35 20.63
C HIS A 309 19.78 6.28 21.63
N ALA A 310 19.04 7.12 22.36
CA ALA A 310 19.57 7.97 23.43
C ALA A 310 20.15 7.17 24.61
N GLN A 311 19.56 6.00 24.91
CA GLN A 311 20.11 5.06 25.89
C GLN A 311 21.45 4.45 25.42
N GLY A 312 21.76 4.52 24.12
CA GLY A 312 22.94 3.93 23.50
C GLY A 312 22.90 2.40 23.42
N ARG A 313 21.70 1.80 23.53
CA ARG A 313 21.45 0.34 23.53
C ARG A 313 20.84 -0.17 22.22
N ALA A 314 20.88 0.61 21.15
CA ALA A 314 20.27 0.23 19.88
C ALA A 314 21.04 -0.92 19.21
N GLY A 315 20.78 -2.15 19.67
CA GLY A 315 21.31 -3.38 19.10
C GLY A 315 22.36 -4.13 19.94
N LEU A 316 22.58 -3.77 21.21
CA LEU A 316 23.53 -4.47 22.10
C LEU A 316 22.79 -5.32 23.15
N PRO A 317 23.32 -6.48 23.56
CA PRO A 317 22.66 -7.39 24.49
C PRO A 317 22.54 -6.81 25.91
N VAL A 318 21.52 -7.28 26.63
CA VAL A 318 20.99 -6.72 27.88
C VAL A 318 21.91 -7.01 29.08
N GLY A 319 22.44 -5.97 29.71
CA GLY A 319 22.85 -5.95 31.12
C GLY A 319 21.83 -5.19 32.00
N PRO A 320 21.95 -5.23 33.35
CA PRO A 320 21.01 -4.59 34.26
C PRO A 320 20.74 -3.14 33.86
N VAL A 321 19.51 -2.68 34.07
CA VAL A 321 19.05 -1.34 33.68
C VAL A 321 19.93 -0.31 34.38
N GLN A 322 20.87 0.29 33.64
CA GLN A 322 21.57 1.47 34.11
C GLN A 322 20.64 2.65 33.85
N GLU A 323 20.30 3.40 34.89
CA GLU A 323 19.49 4.62 34.78
C GLU A 323 20.21 5.71 33.95
N ARG A 324 21.54 5.65 33.83
CA ARG A 324 22.36 6.61 33.08
C ARG A 324 22.57 6.16 31.63
N GLY A 325 22.38 7.08 30.68
CA GLY A 325 22.61 6.83 29.25
C GLY A 325 24.09 6.61 28.89
N LEU A 326 24.35 5.85 27.82
CA LEU A 326 25.71 5.52 27.37
C LEU A 326 26.37 6.61 26.52
N PHE A 327 25.61 7.60 26.02
CA PHE A 327 26.15 8.67 25.18
C PHE A 327 27.20 9.54 25.89
N THR A 328 28.38 9.68 25.31
CA THR A 328 29.54 10.41 25.84
C THR A 328 30.07 11.42 24.83
N GLY A 329 30.73 12.47 25.31
CA GLY A 329 31.53 13.33 24.44
C GLY A 329 30.77 14.35 23.59
N ARG A 330 31.41 14.79 22.50
CA ARG A 330 30.83 15.61 21.42
C ARG A 330 30.22 16.94 21.83
N LYS A 331 30.86 17.59 22.80
CA LYS A 331 30.37 18.85 23.36
C LYS A 331 30.20 19.94 22.29
N ALA A 332 31.16 20.06 21.38
CA ALA A 332 31.13 21.09 20.33
C ALA A 332 29.95 20.87 19.35
N GLU A 333 29.68 19.63 18.98
CA GLU A 333 28.58 19.23 18.09
C GLU A 333 27.23 19.39 18.79
N VAL A 334 27.13 18.95 20.05
CA VAL A 334 25.93 19.13 20.90
C VAL A 334 25.61 20.62 21.07
N ASP A 335 26.61 21.45 21.39
CA ASP A 335 26.42 22.89 21.57
C ASP A 335 25.94 23.55 20.27
N ARG A 336 26.51 23.16 19.13
CA ARG A 336 26.13 23.68 17.80
C ARG A 336 24.71 23.29 17.41
N ILE A 337 24.32 22.02 17.60
CA ILE A 337 22.96 21.57 17.27
C ILE A 337 21.94 22.15 18.27
N ALA A 338 22.27 22.23 19.56
CA ALA A 338 21.41 22.86 20.57
C ALA A 338 21.17 24.34 20.25
N GLN A 339 22.20 25.07 19.82
CA GLN A 339 22.06 26.46 19.38
C GLN A 339 21.18 26.58 18.13
N TRP A 340 21.28 25.65 17.18
CA TRP A 340 20.42 25.63 16.00
C TRP A 340 18.95 25.29 16.34
N LEU A 341 18.72 24.32 17.24
CA LEU A 341 17.39 23.94 17.72
C LEU A 341 16.66 25.09 18.43
N ALA A 342 17.38 25.83 19.28
CA ALA A 342 16.84 26.99 20.00
C ALA A 342 16.30 28.08 19.05
N GLY A 343 16.89 28.21 17.86
CA GLY A 343 16.42 29.12 16.81
C GLY A 343 16.73 30.61 17.06
N GLY A 344 16.63 31.41 16.01
CA GLY A 344 16.85 32.86 16.03
C GLY A 344 16.86 33.48 14.62
N PRO A 345 16.97 34.81 14.51
CA PRO A 345 17.06 35.49 13.21
C PRO A 345 18.31 35.02 12.45
N GLY A 346 18.10 34.45 11.25
CA GLY A 346 19.20 33.98 10.40
C GLY A 346 19.62 32.52 10.62
N THR A 347 18.91 31.74 11.45
CA THR A 347 19.11 30.28 11.52
C THR A 347 18.77 29.64 10.18
N SER A 348 19.61 28.72 9.73
CA SER A 348 19.44 27.98 8.49
C SER A 348 18.25 27.02 8.51
N ARG A 349 17.76 26.65 7.32
CA ARG A 349 16.59 25.76 7.13
C ARG A 349 16.94 24.28 7.23
N LEU A 350 18.18 23.93 6.96
CA LEU A 350 18.65 22.56 6.89
C LEU A 350 19.98 22.47 7.65
N MET A 351 19.98 21.64 8.69
CA MET A 351 21.20 21.17 9.34
C MET A 351 21.34 19.69 9.06
N VAL A 352 22.51 19.26 8.60
CA VAL A 352 22.77 17.85 8.31
C VAL A 352 23.84 17.33 9.24
N VAL A 353 23.56 16.20 9.88
CA VAL A 353 24.51 15.41 10.66
C VAL A 353 24.93 14.22 9.79
N THR A 354 26.17 14.26 9.31
CA THR A 354 26.78 13.17 8.52
C THR A 354 27.85 12.46 9.31
N GLY A 355 28.27 11.31 8.81
CA GLY A 355 29.39 10.54 9.34
C GLY A 355 29.25 9.07 8.98
N SER A 356 30.31 8.32 9.23
CA SER A 356 30.43 6.91 8.95
C SER A 356 29.34 6.10 9.70
N PRO A 357 29.02 4.89 9.21
CA PRO A 357 28.06 4.05 9.91
C PRO A 357 28.54 3.73 11.32
N GLY A 358 27.67 3.76 12.33
CA GLY A 358 28.10 3.55 13.72
C GLY A 358 28.80 4.75 14.37
N ALA A 359 29.00 5.88 13.66
CA ALA A 359 29.54 7.12 14.22
C ALA A 359 28.61 7.80 15.24
N GLY A 360 27.47 7.21 15.63
CA GLY A 360 26.60 7.75 16.69
C GLY A 360 25.59 8.83 16.27
N LYS A 361 25.28 8.97 14.97
CA LYS A 361 24.28 9.93 14.44
C LYS A 361 22.94 9.84 15.18
N SER A 362 22.29 8.68 15.16
CA SER A 362 20.99 8.45 15.80
C SER A 362 21.03 8.62 17.32
N ALA A 363 22.17 8.30 17.97
CA ALA A 363 22.35 8.49 19.41
C ALA A 363 22.43 9.98 19.77
N LEU A 364 23.19 10.78 19.01
CA LEU A 364 23.26 12.23 19.16
C LEU A 364 21.90 12.89 18.99
N LEU A 365 21.18 12.57 17.90
CA LEU A 365 19.82 13.06 17.66
C LEU A 365 18.87 12.62 18.78
N GLY A 366 18.99 11.37 19.24
CA GLY A 366 18.17 10.80 20.31
C GLY A 366 18.31 11.56 21.63
N VAL A 367 19.54 11.80 22.11
CA VAL A 367 19.75 12.52 23.39
C VAL A 367 19.29 13.97 23.28
N LEU A 368 19.54 14.65 22.16
CA LEU A 368 19.09 16.01 21.92
C LEU A 368 17.56 16.11 21.88
N LEU A 369 16.89 15.13 21.24
CA LEU A 369 15.43 15.07 21.21
C LEU A 369 14.84 14.76 22.59
N CYS A 370 15.43 13.82 23.34
CA CYS A 370 15.05 13.54 24.73
C CYS A 370 15.15 14.80 25.60
N ALA A 371 16.15 15.65 25.37
CA ALA A 371 16.26 16.93 26.04
C ALA A 371 15.21 17.94 25.54
N ALA A 372 14.95 18.03 24.24
CA ALA A 372 14.12 19.08 23.65
C ALA A 372 12.59 18.79 23.65
N HIS A 373 12.17 17.53 23.68
CA HIS A 373 10.77 17.14 23.48
C HIS A 373 9.97 17.16 24.81
N PRO A 374 8.81 17.84 24.88
CA PRO A 374 8.05 18.03 26.13
C PRO A 374 7.71 16.73 26.88
N GLU A 375 7.28 15.70 26.15
CA GLU A 375 6.84 14.41 26.73
C GLU A 375 8.00 13.51 27.16
N LEU A 376 9.15 13.61 26.49
CA LEU A 376 10.31 12.77 26.78
C LEU A 376 11.20 13.36 27.87
N ARG A 377 11.24 14.69 28.00
CA ARG A 377 12.22 15.39 28.83
C ARG A 377 12.20 14.97 30.30
N GLU A 378 11.03 14.88 30.91
CA GLU A 378 10.92 14.48 32.33
C GLU A 378 11.25 12.99 32.54
N SER A 379 10.69 12.12 31.71
CA SER A 379 10.86 10.66 31.82
C SER A 379 12.26 10.16 31.44
N THR A 380 13.02 10.95 30.67
CA THR A 380 14.36 10.60 30.17
C THR A 380 15.47 11.46 30.74
N ARG A 381 15.22 12.19 31.84
CA ARG A 381 16.17 13.12 32.48
C ARG A 381 17.59 12.54 32.65
N ALA A 382 17.68 11.30 33.12
CA ALA A 382 18.96 10.64 33.37
C ALA A 382 19.78 10.35 32.08
N LEU A 383 19.18 10.43 30.89
CA LEU A 383 19.86 10.26 29.60
C LEU A 383 20.53 11.54 29.11
N TRP A 384 19.91 12.71 29.34
CA TRP A 384 20.36 13.98 28.76
C TRP A 384 20.97 14.95 29.78
N GLU A 385 20.67 14.84 31.07
CA GLU A 385 21.26 15.68 32.12
C GLU A 385 22.81 15.68 32.14
N PRO A 386 23.50 14.55 31.86
CA PRO A 386 24.97 14.51 31.79
C PRO A 386 25.59 15.36 30.68
N LEU A 387 24.82 15.80 29.67
CA LEU A 387 25.33 16.71 28.64
C LEU A 387 25.75 18.07 29.23
N GLY A 388 25.16 18.46 30.37
CA GLY A 388 25.41 19.76 30.99
C GLY A 388 25.02 20.95 30.12
N GLN A 389 24.19 20.74 29.10
CA GLN A 389 23.74 21.73 28.13
C GLN A 389 22.22 21.86 28.18
N GLU A 390 21.73 23.09 28.26
CA GLU A 390 20.29 23.35 28.25
C GLU A 390 19.78 23.36 26.81
N VAL A 391 19.19 22.25 26.37
CA VAL A 391 18.56 22.14 25.05
C VAL A 391 17.12 22.62 25.15
N SER A 392 16.77 23.61 24.34
CA SER A 392 15.41 24.10 24.15
C SER A 392 15.13 24.17 22.64
N ALA A 393 13.89 23.89 22.26
CA ALA A 393 13.41 23.98 20.89
C ALA A 393 12.00 24.55 20.90
N HIS A 394 11.82 25.66 20.19
CA HIS A 394 10.52 26.32 20.03
C HIS A 394 10.25 26.50 18.52
N PRO A 395 9.12 25.97 18.01
CA PRO A 395 8.20 24.99 18.65
C PRO A 395 8.87 23.61 18.88
N PRO A 396 8.24 22.68 19.63
CA PRO A 396 8.78 21.34 19.89
C PRO A 396 9.15 20.58 18.60
N PRO A 397 10.26 19.84 18.58
CA PRO A 397 10.69 19.10 17.40
C PRO A 397 9.75 17.91 17.10
N LEU A 398 9.53 17.65 15.82
CA LEU A 398 8.75 16.54 15.29
C LEU A 398 9.71 15.41 14.86
N PRO A 399 9.83 14.33 15.64
CA PRO A 399 10.76 13.25 15.33
C PRO A 399 10.20 12.31 14.26
N VAL A 400 11.02 11.96 13.28
CA VAL A 400 10.68 11.02 12.21
C VAL A 400 11.83 10.05 12.00
N HIS A 401 11.53 8.75 12.05
CA HIS A 401 12.48 7.73 11.67
C HIS A 401 12.10 7.17 10.29
N ALA A 402 12.95 7.35 9.28
CA ALA A 402 12.62 7.04 7.88
C ALA A 402 12.99 5.61 7.44
N ARG A 403 13.74 4.86 8.25
CA ARG A 403 14.23 3.52 7.88
C ARG A 403 13.08 2.59 7.46
N GLN A 404 13.21 1.98 6.29
CA GLN A 404 12.25 1.06 5.67
C GLN A 404 10.84 1.62 5.42
N ARG A 405 10.66 2.93 5.57
CA ARG A 405 9.41 3.63 5.27
C ARG A 405 9.43 4.19 3.86
N THR A 406 8.28 4.14 3.23
CA THR A 406 7.97 4.84 1.99
C THR A 406 7.78 6.33 2.26
N LEU A 407 7.88 7.14 1.20
CA LEU A 407 7.49 8.55 1.23
C LEU A 407 6.08 8.75 1.82
N ALA A 408 5.14 7.88 1.43
CA ALA A 408 3.75 7.92 1.88
C ALA A 408 3.62 7.79 3.40
N GLU A 409 4.35 6.82 3.99
CA GLU A 409 4.32 6.57 5.44
C GLU A 409 4.95 7.70 6.22
N VAL A 410 6.07 8.28 5.75
CA VAL A 410 6.73 9.40 6.41
C VAL A 410 5.88 10.68 6.38
N VAL A 411 5.24 10.97 5.24
CA VAL A 411 4.31 12.09 5.13
C VAL A 411 3.15 11.94 6.10
N ARG A 412 2.57 10.74 6.18
CA ARG A 412 1.46 10.44 7.10
C ARG A 412 1.82 10.73 8.57
N SER A 413 3.00 10.31 9.02
CA SER A 413 3.48 10.59 10.40
C SER A 413 3.59 12.09 10.68
N LEU A 414 4.20 12.86 9.77
CA LEU A 414 4.37 14.31 9.91
C LEU A 414 3.04 15.06 9.92
N VAL A 415 2.12 14.64 9.06
CA VAL A 415 0.81 15.22 8.89
C VAL A 415 -0.04 15.09 10.17
N ARG A 416 -0.08 13.91 10.79
CA ARG A 416 -0.87 13.67 12.00
C ARG A 416 -0.35 14.48 13.18
N ARG A 417 0.98 14.54 13.34
CA ARG A 417 1.65 15.23 14.46
C ARG A 417 1.69 16.75 14.36
N THR A 418 1.63 17.29 13.14
CA THR A 418 1.49 18.74 12.97
C THR A 418 0.10 19.24 13.40
N GLY A 419 -0.85 18.36 13.73
CA GLY A 419 -2.21 18.73 14.11
C GLY A 419 -3.00 19.35 12.94
N SER A 420 -2.57 19.07 11.70
CA SER A 420 -3.16 19.63 10.47
C SER A 420 -4.49 18.94 10.08
N SER A 421 -5.00 18.05 10.94
CA SER A 421 -6.29 17.36 10.83
C SER A 421 -7.46 18.29 11.12
N GLY A 422 -7.77 19.20 10.19
CA GLY A 422 -9.02 19.93 10.18
C GLY A 422 -10.23 19.01 9.87
N PRO A 423 -11.48 19.48 10.09
CA PRO A 423 -12.69 18.73 9.72
C PRO A 423 -12.74 18.58 8.20
N GLY A 424 -12.35 17.41 7.71
CA GLY A 424 -12.11 17.11 6.28
C GLY A 424 -11.14 15.95 6.05
N TRP A 425 -10.50 15.48 7.12
CA TRP A 425 -9.66 14.29 7.16
C TRP A 425 -10.50 13.08 7.58
N THR A 426 -10.96 12.27 6.64
CA THR A 426 -11.65 11.01 6.94
C THR A 426 -10.75 9.82 6.63
N ASP A 427 -10.54 8.95 7.62
CA ASP A 427 -9.81 7.67 7.57
C ASP A 427 -10.50 6.70 6.58
N SER A 428 -10.18 6.80 5.29
CA SER A 428 -10.45 5.75 4.31
C SER A 428 -9.13 5.14 3.87
N SER A 429 -9.04 3.81 3.98
CA SER A 429 -7.83 3.01 4.01
C SER A 429 -7.09 2.83 2.67
N ASP A 430 -6.99 3.87 1.80
CA ASP A 430 -6.01 3.94 0.69
C ASP A 430 -5.97 5.34 0.00
N GLY A 431 -5.62 6.38 0.77
CA GLY A 431 -5.26 7.76 0.33
C GLY A 431 -6.25 8.85 0.77
N PRO A 432 -5.85 9.85 1.60
CA PRO A 432 -5.21 11.11 1.16
C PRO A 432 -4.19 11.72 2.17
N GLU A 433 -3.76 10.99 3.19
CA GLU A 433 -2.81 11.47 4.23
C GLU A 433 -1.32 11.28 3.85
N THR A 434 -1.05 10.73 2.67
CA THR A 434 0.28 10.25 2.23
C THR A 434 0.92 11.11 1.14
N ASP A 435 0.26 12.17 0.67
CA ASP A 435 0.78 13.06 -0.38
C ASP A 435 1.63 14.20 0.23
N PRO A 436 2.95 14.28 -0.05
CA PRO A 436 3.82 15.30 0.52
C PRO A 436 3.38 16.74 0.18
N ARG A 437 2.65 16.96 -0.92
CA ARG A 437 2.18 18.29 -1.32
C ARG A 437 1.18 18.88 -0.33
N ARG A 438 0.33 18.05 0.28
CA ARG A 438 -0.66 18.50 1.27
C ARG A 438 0.00 18.88 2.58
N LEU A 439 1.05 18.18 2.99
CA LEU A 439 1.86 18.56 4.14
C LEU A 439 2.52 19.92 3.90
N ILE A 440 3.12 20.10 2.72
CA ILE A 440 3.73 21.38 2.31
C ILE A 440 2.70 22.51 2.31
N GLU A 441 1.50 22.27 1.75
CA GLU A 441 0.39 23.24 1.75
C GLU A 441 -0.09 23.57 3.17
N ALA A 442 -0.26 22.57 4.03
CA ALA A 442 -0.64 22.76 5.43
C ALA A 442 0.40 23.61 6.18
N LEU A 443 1.69 23.30 6.03
CA LEU A 443 2.79 24.06 6.62
C LEU A 443 2.88 25.49 6.07
N SER A 444 2.53 25.71 4.80
CA SER A 444 2.54 27.04 4.18
C SER A 444 1.47 28.00 4.71
N ARG A 445 0.37 27.45 5.25
CA ARG A 445 -0.78 28.20 5.77
C ARG A 445 -0.77 28.40 7.28
N ARG A 446 0.21 27.82 7.98
CA ARG A 446 0.39 28.01 9.42
C ARG A 446 0.68 29.48 9.72
N ALA A 447 0.15 29.97 10.83
CA ALA A 447 0.40 31.34 11.31
C ALA A 447 1.43 31.37 12.46
N ASP A 448 1.75 30.21 13.03
CA ASP A 448 2.74 30.01 14.09
C ASP A 448 4.17 29.84 13.55
N GLU A 449 5.14 29.77 14.45
CA GLU A 449 6.56 29.61 14.11
C GLU A 449 6.82 28.32 13.30
N PRO A 450 7.79 28.32 12.36
CA PRO A 450 8.08 27.15 11.54
C PRO A 450 8.44 25.91 12.39
N PRO A 451 7.78 24.76 12.17
CA PRO A 451 8.10 23.55 12.94
C PRO A 451 9.51 23.05 12.65
N VAL A 452 10.10 22.38 13.64
CA VAL A 452 11.38 21.70 13.50
C VAL A 452 11.12 20.22 13.26
N VAL A 453 11.55 19.68 12.12
CA VAL A 453 11.49 18.26 11.80
C VAL A 453 12.86 17.63 12.05
N VAL A 454 12.91 16.59 12.86
CA VAL A 454 14.13 15.82 13.10
C VAL A 454 13.98 14.48 12.40
N LEU A 455 14.73 14.25 11.32
CA LEU A 455 14.63 13.05 10.49
C LEU A 455 15.91 12.22 10.57
N ASP A 456 15.77 10.93 10.90
CA ASP A 456 16.86 9.96 10.98
C ASP A 456 16.72 8.84 9.94
N ALA A 457 17.85 8.27 9.53
CA ALA A 457 17.97 7.13 8.61
C ALA A 457 17.31 7.32 7.23
N LEU A 458 17.51 8.48 6.61
CA LEU A 458 17.02 8.78 5.25
C LEU A 458 17.58 7.81 4.20
N ASP A 459 18.88 7.52 4.29
CA ASP A 459 19.60 6.59 3.44
C ASP A 459 19.07 5.15 3.54
N GLU A 460 18.41 4.81 4.65
CA GLU A 460 17.83 3.48 4.88
C GLU A 460 16.31 3.44 4.63
N ALA A 461 15.73 4.50 4.05
CA ALA A 461 14.33 4.53 3.65
C ALA A 461 14.06 3.59 2.47
N ARG A 462 12.79 3.22 2.26
CA ARG A 462 12.42 2.34 1.13
C ARG A 462 12.59 3.06 -0.21
N ASP A 463 12.19 4.34 -0.25
CA ASP A 463 12.26 5.19 -1.45
C ASP A 463 13.07 6.47 -1.13
N PRO A 464 14.38 6.36 -0.82
CA PRO A 464 15.15 7.48 -0.28
C PRO A 464 15.23 8.65 -1.27
N ALA A 465 15.23 8.36 -2.58
CA ALA A 465 15.32 9.38 -3.64
C ALA A 465 14.00 10.14 -3.78
N ASP A 466 12.87 9.46 -3.60
CA ASP A 466 11.55 10.08 -3.62
C ASP A 466 11.27 10.84 -2.32
N LEU A 467 11.83 10.40 -1.19
CA LEU A 467 11.76 11.14 0.07
C LEU A 467 12.61 12.42 0.02
N ALA A 468 13.83 12.32 -0.51
CA ALA A 468 14.71 13.46 -0.71
C ALA A 468 14.11 14.49 -1.70
N ARG A 469 13.71 14.08 -2.91
CA ARG A 469 13.16 14.97 -3.95
C ARG A 469 11.72 15.40 -3.68
N GLY A 470 10.88 14.49 -3.19
CA GLY A 470 9.44 14.67 -3.08
C GLY A 470 8.99 15.38 -1.80
N LEU A 471 9.80 15.31 -0.72
CA LEU A 471 9.47 15.89 0.58
C LEU A 471 10.55 16.86 1.08
N LEU A 472 11.80 16.38 1.26
CA LEU A 472 12.83 17.16 1.95
C LEU A 472 13.32 18.38 1.15
N GLN A 473 13.50 18.24 -0.16
CA GLN A 473 13.89 19.36 -1.02
C GLN A 473 12.83 20.48 -1.00
N PRO A 474 11.52 20.22 -1.21
CA PRO A 474 10.50 21.24 -1.02
C PRO A 474 10.48 21.88 0.37
N LEU A 475 10.57 21.07 1.44
CA LEU A 475 10.54 21.55 2.82
C LEU A 475 11.71 22.49 3.16
N THR A 476 12.87 22.29 2.53
CA THR A 476 14.08 23.07 2.80
C THR A 476 14.29 24.25 1.84
N THR A 477 13.56 24.30 0.71
CA THR A 477 13.73 25.33 -0.33
C THR A 477 12.59 26.34 -0.42
N LEU A 478 11.36 25.95 -0.08
CA LEU A 478 10.20 26.82 -0.23
C LEU A 478 10.02 27.75 0.99
N ASP A 479 9.53 28.95 0.70
CA ASP A 479 9.15 29.96 1.69
C ASP A 479 7.64 30.05 1.87
N ARG A 480 7.24 30.41 3.08
CA ARG A 480 5.87 30.81 3.39
C ARG A 480 5.58 32.19 2.79
N PRO A 481 4.30 32.54 2.58
CA PRO A 481 3.90 33.86 2.09
C PRO A 481 4.37 35.03 2.97
N ASP A 482 4.66 34.79 4.25
CA ASP A 482 5.18 35.77 5.22
C ASP A 482 6.71 35.91 5.19
N GLY A 483 7.41 35.17 4.31
CA GLY A 483 8.86 35.18 4.16
C GLY A 483 9.63 34.32 5.17
N LEU A 484 8.93 33.56 6.02
CA LEU A 484 9.53 32.57 6.91
C LEU A 484 9.67 31.20 6.20
N PRO A 485 10.59 30.31 6.63
CA PRO A 485 10.69 28.97 6.06
C PRO A 485 9.45 28.12 6.38
N LEU A 486 9.11 27.16 5.51
CA LEU A 486 8.03 26.20 5.78
C LEU A 486 8.29 25.36 7.04
N CYS A 487 9.52 24.88 7.18
CA CYS A 487 10.01 24.19 8.37
C CYS A 487 11.54 24.32 8.45
N ARG A 488 12.09 23.92 9.59
CA ARG A 488 13.52 23.66 9.77
C ARG A 488 13.74 22.15 9.85
N VAL A 489 14.69 21.61 9.11
CA VAL A 489 14.98 20.17 9.07
C VAL A 489 16.36 19.90 9.66
N LEU A 490 16.39 19.08 10.70
CA LEU A 490 17.61 18.43 11.19
C LEU A 490 17.63 17.01 10.62
N LEU A 491 18.57 16.74 9.72
CA LEU A 491 18.66 15.48 8.99
C LEU A 491 19.91 14.70 9.43
N ALA A 492 19.76 13.44 9.82
CA ALA A 492 20.87 12.49 9.87
C ALA A 492 20.86 11.62 8.61
N ALA A 493 21.96 11.63 7.86
CA ALA A 493 22.12 10.90 6.62
C ALA A 493 23.60 10.55 6.36
N ARG A 494 23.84 9.63 5.42
CA ARG A 494 25.19 9.31 4.90
C ARG A 494 25.54 10.20 3.70
N GLU A 495 26.83 10.41 3.46
CA GLU A 495 27.33 11.13 2.27
C GLU A 495 27.29 10.25 1.02
N GLU A 496 26.09 9.84 0.64
CA GLU A 496 25.80 8.92 -0.48
C GLU A 496 24.55 9.39 -1.25
N GLU A 497 24.36 8.94 -2.48
CA GLU A 497 23.09 9.17 -3.21
C GLU A 497 21.94 8.49 -2.45
N PRO A 498 20.78 9.14 -2.24
CA PRO A 498 20.31 10.39 -2.84
C PRO A 498 20.54 11.66 -2.00
N CYS A 499 21.33 11.56 -0.92
CA CYS A 499 21.51 12.61 0.08
C CYS A 499 22.61 13.63 -0.27
N LEU A 500 23.46 13.34 -1.27
CA LEU A 500 24.59 14.19 -1.67
C LEU A 500 24.20 15.65 -1.91
N SER A 501 23.05 15.88 -2.55
CA SER A 501 22.56 17.24 -2.84
C SER A 501 22.27 18.04 -1.56
N LEU A 502 21.53 17.45 -0.61
CA LEU A 502 21.19 18.07 0.67
C LEU A 502 22.44 18.30 1.54
N ILE A 503 23.39 17.38 1.53
CA ILE A 503 24.67 17.50 2.24
C ILE A 503 25.51 18.63 1.63
N ALA A 504 25.60 18.70 0.30
CA ALA A 504 26.30 19.77 -0.39
C ALA A 504 25.68 21.15 -0.07
N ASP A 505 24.36 21.23 0.09
CA ASP A 505 23.64 22.45 0.45
C ASP A 505 23.96 22.88 1.88
N ALA A 506 23.88 21.96 2.85
CA ALA A 506 24.25 22.21 4.23
C ALA A 506 25.73 22.62 4.37
N ARG A 507 26.63 21.99 3.61
CA ARG A 507 28.06 22.33 3.58
C ARG A 507 28.31 23.75 3.10
N ARG A 508 27.61 24.20 2.05
CA ARG A 508 27.73 25.59 1.53
C ARG A 508 27.26 26.64 2.53
N ASN A 509 26.28 26.30 3.38
CA ASN A 509 25.73 27.21 4.37
C ASN A 509 26.42 27.12 5.74
N ASN A 510 27.46 26.29 5.88
CA ASN A 510 28.14 26.01 7.15
C ASN A 510 27.21 25.39 8.22
N ASP A 511 26.30 24.52 7.79
CA ASP A 511 25.30 23.79 8.60
C ASP A 511 25.51 22.27 8.57
N LEU A 512 26.64 21.81 8.03
CA LEU A 512 27.05 20.41 8.09
C LEU A 512 27.80 20.14 9.41
N VAL A 513 27.35 19.14 10.15
CA VAL A 513 28.04 18.53 11.29
C VAL A 513 28.55 17.17 10.84
N ASP A 514 29.86 17.05 10.66
CA ASP A 514 30.50 15.81 10.25
C ASP A 514 31.09 15.11 11.48
N LEU A 515 30.53 13.95 11.82
CA LEU A 515 30.92 13.18 13.00
C LEU A 515 32.23 12.41 12.80
N ASP A 516 32.77 12.34 11.58
CA ASP A 516 34.07 11.72 11.30
C ASP A 516 35.22 12.76 11.36
N ALA A 517 34.90 14.05 11.31
CA ALA A 517 35.89 15.14 11.30
C ALA A 517 36.43 15.51 12.71
N VAL A 518 36.20 14.67 13.72
CA VAL A 518 36.61 14.91 15.11
C VAL A 518 38.12 14.70 15.26
N GLY A 519 38.80 15.59 15.98
CA GLY A 519 40.23 15.44 16.26
C GLY A 519 40.54 14.18 17.08
N HIS A 520 41.64 13.51 16.74
CA HIS A 520 42.08 12.26 17.37
C HIS A 520 41.97 12.24 18.91
N GLU A 521 42.53 13.24 19.58
CA GLU A 521 42.53 13.32 21.05
C GLU A 521 41.11 13.40 21.65
N ALA A 522 40.19 14.07 20.96
CA ALA A 522 38.80 14.16 21.39
C ALA A 522 38.06 12.84 21.17
N LEU A 523 38.29 12.18 20.03
CA LEU A 523 37.72 10.87 19.73
C LEU A 523 38.21 9.79 20.71
N GLU A 524 39.50 9.76 21.02
CA GLU A 524 40.10 8.84 21.99
C GLU A 524 39.52 9.08 23.40
N GLY A 525 39.40 10.34 23.82
CA GLY A 525 38.78 10.71 25.08
C GLY A 525 37.33 10.26 25.20
N ASP A 526 36.56 10.43 24.13
CA ASP A 526 35.14 10.07 24.04
C ASP A 526 34.94 8.54 24.05
N LEU A 527 35.72 7.81 23.26
CA LEU A 527 35.70 6.34 23.20
C LEU A 527 36.09 5.71 24.54
N ARG A 528 37.10 6.26 25.22
CA ARG A 528 37.48 5.78 26.57
C ARG A 528 36.32 5.91 27.54
N ALA A 529 35.70 7.09 27.60
CA ALA A 529 34.54 7.32 28.47
C ALA A 529 33.34 6.43 28.10
N TYR A 530 33.16 6.13 26.80
CA TYR A 530 32.12 5.24 26.30
C TYR A 530 32.33 3.80 26.78
N VAL A 531 33.55 3.25 26.61
CA VAL A 531 33.91 1.89 27.03
C VAL A 531 33.85 1.74 28.55
N GLU A 532 34.33 2.73 29.32
CA GLU A 532 34.22 2.73 30.79
C GLU A 532 32.76 2.63 31.26
N ARG A 533 31.83 3.33 30.59
CA ARG A 533 30.39 3.24 30.92
C ARG A 533 29.79 1.87 30.58
N LEU A 534 30.22 1.26 29.48
CA LEU A 534 29.80 -0.09 29.08
C LEU A 534 30.26 -1.16 30.09
N LEU A 535 31.47 -1.03 30.65
CA LEU A 535 32.01 -1.95 31.67
C LEU A 535 31.33 -1.80 33.04
N GLY A 536 30.79 -0.61 33.35
CA GLY A 536 30.04 -0.34 34.58
C GLY A 536 30.91 0.04 35.79
N GLN A 537 30.28 0.63 36.81
CA GLN A 537 30.96 1.26 37.97
C GLN A 537 31.65 0.27 38.93
N GLU A 538 31.36 -1.04 38.84
CA GLU A 538 31.86 -2.03 39.81
C GLU A 538 33.23 -2.64 39.45
N GLN A 539 33.80 -2.35 38.27
CA GLN A 539 35.00 -3.05 37.75
C GLN A 539 36.38 -2.39 38.03
N GLY A 540 36.45 -1.31 38.83
CA GLY A 540 37.72 -0.80 39.41
C GLY A 540 38.76 -0.21 38.43
N GLU A 541 40.03 -0.13 38.86
CA GLU A 541 41.17 0.44 38.08
C GLU A 541 41.56 -0.40 36.84
N HIS A 542 41.24 -1.70 36.81
CA HIS A 542 41.67 -2.62 35.74
C HIS A 542 40.82 -2.46 34.46
N ALA A 543 39.52 -2.21 34.61
CA ALA A 543 38.62 -1.87 33.50
C ALA A 543 39.04 -0.58 32.76
N ALA A 544 39.64 0.38 33.48
CA ALA A 544 40.15 1.61 32.88
C ALA A 544 41.36 1.36 31.95
N ALA A 545 42.19 0.34 32.23
CA ALA A 545 43.32 -0.02 31.38
C ALA A 545 42.87 -0.60 30.03
N PHE A 546 41.87 -1.49 30.03
CA PHE A 546 41.23 -2.00 28.81
C PHE A 546 40.56 -0.88 28.01
N ALA A 547 39.80 -0.01 28.69
CA ALA A 547 39.11 1.11 28.04
C ALA A 547 40.08 2.08 27.37
N ALA A 548 41.18 2.43 28.05
CA ALA A 548 42.21 3.31 27.50
C ALA A 548 42.91 2.68 26.28
N ALA A 549 43.31 1.40 26.38
CA ALA A 549 43.98 0.69 25.28
C ALA A 549 43.07 0.54 24.05
N THR A 550 41.80 0.15 24.26
CA THR A 550 40.81 0.00 23.19
C THR A 550 40.52 1.35 22.51
N ALA A 551 40.35 2.41 23.30
CA ALA A 551 40.10 3.75 22.77
C ALA A 551 41.27 4.27 21.95
N HIS A 552 42.50 4.06 22.41
CA HIS A 552 43.71 4.43 21.69
C HIS A 552 43.81 3.71 20.34
N ALA A 553 43.59 2.40 20.34
CA ALA A 553 43.71 1.56 19.14
C ALA A 553 42.65 1.90 18.07
N LEU A 554 41.44 2.31 18.47
CA LEU A 554 40.34 2.68 17.58
C LEU A 554 40.37 4.15 17.13
N ALA A 555 41.04 5.03 17.88
CA ALA A 555 41.20 6.43 17.51
C ALA A 555 42.34 6.65 16.51
N ASP A 556 43.32 5.74 16.43
CA ASP A 556 44.51 5.80 15.58
C ASP A 556 44.18 6.21 14.12
N PRO A 557 44.69 7.35 13.62
CA PRO A 557 44.32 7.87 12.31
C PRO A 557 45.02 7.14 11.16
N GLU A 558 46.12 6.42 11.42
CA GLU A 558 46.80 5.62 10.39
C GLU A 558 46.05 4.32 10.09
N HIS A 559 45.20 3.88 11.02
CA HIS A 559 44.49 2.60 10.95
C HIS A 559 43.03 2.71 11.41
N ALA A 560 42.38 3.84 11.10
CA ALA A 560 41.01 4.09 11.48
C ALA A 560 40.08 3.01 10.89
N PRO A 561 39.12 2.50 11.67
CA PRO A 561 38.20 1.47 11.19
C PRO A 561 37.26 2.04 10.11
N ALA A 562 36.95 1.24 9.09
CA ALA A 562 36.01 1.63 8.04
C ALA A 562 34.57 1.78 8.55
N THR A 563 34.23 0.99 9.59
CA THR A 563 33.00 1.12 10.37
C THR A 563 33.25 1.97 11.61
N GLY A 564 32.32 2.83 11.98
CA GLY A 564 32.50 3.83 13.03
C GLY A 564 32.99 3.22 14.37
N PRO A 565 34.01 3.84 15.00
CA PRO A 565 34.75 3.22 16.11
C PRO A 565 33.90 2.97 17.36
N HIS A 566 32.79 3.69 17.54
CA HIS A 566 31.89 3.49 18.67
C HIS A 566 31.12 2.16 18.58
N LEU A 567 30.75 1.73 17.38
CA LEU A 567 30.06 0.44 17.18
C LEU A 567 31.03 -0.72 17.47
N ILE A 568 32.25 -0.64 16.95
CA ILE A 568 33.30 -1.64 17.20
C ILE A 568 33.64 -1.69 18.69
N ALA A 569 33.83 -0.54 19.33
CA ALA A 569 34.06 -0.45 20.78
C ALA A 569 32.94 -1.13 21.58
N ALA A 570 31.68 -0.90 21.21
CA ALA A 570 30.55 -1.49 21.91
C ALA A 570 30.47 -3.01 21.78
N LEU A 571 30.65 -3.52 20.56
CA LEU A 571 30.63 -4.95 20.28
C LEU A 571 31.84 -5.65 20.92
N TYR A 572 33.02 -5.05 20.85
CA TYR A 572 34.23 -5.60 21.44
C TYR A 572 34.19 -5.60 22.97
N THR A 573 33.62 -4.55 23.58
CA THR A 573 33.39 -4.52 25.02
C THR A 573 32.38 -5.60 25.44
N SER A 574 31.34 -5.82 24.63
CA SER A 574 30.39 -6.91 24.86
C SER A 574 31.06 -8.29 24.76
N TYR A 575 32.02 -8.47 23.85
CA TYR A 575 32.87 -9.67 23.78
C TYR A 575 33.74 -9.83 25.03
N ALA A 576 34.40 -8.75 25.47
CA ALA A 576 35.27 -8.77 26.65
C ALA A 576 34.52 -9.11 27.95
N LEU A 577 33.23 -8.76 28.04
CA LEU A 577 32.35 -9.08 29.18
C LEU A 577 31.78 -10.51 29.18
N GLN A 578 32.01 -11.30 28.13
CA GLN A 578 31.54 -12.70 28.11
C GLN A 578 32.26 -13.52 29.17
N GLU A 579 31.58 -14.48 29.82
CA GLU A 579 32.14 -15.28 30.92
C GLU A 579 33.51 -15.93 30.62
N ARG A 580 33.77 -16.29 29.35
CA ARG A 580 35.04 -16.87 28.89
C ARG A 580 36.20 -15.86 28.81
N VAL A 581 35.90 -14.57 28.57
CA VAL A 581 36.90 -13.51 28.35
C VAL A 581 37.03 -12.61 29.57
N ALA A 582 35.94 -12.42 30.32
CA ALA A 582 35.86 -11.54 31.49
C ALA A 582 37.02 -11.71 32.50
N PRO A 583 37.56 -12.93 32.78
CA PRO A 583 38.72 -13.08 33.67
C PRO A 583 39.99 -12.33 33.20
N ALA A 584 40.12 -12.03 31.91
CA ALA A 584 41.22 -11.23 31.37
C ALA A 584 41.15 -9.75 31.77
N LEU A 585 39.99 -9.27 32.20
CA LEU A 585 39.78 -7.90 32.71
C LEU A 585 40.17 -7.75 34.18
N ASP A 586 40.39 -8.86 34.91
CA ASP A 586 40.73 -8.85 36.33
C ASP A 586 42.19 -8.45 36.61
N ASP A 587 43.07 -8.54 35.61
CA ASP A 587 44.49 -8.17 35.68
C ASP A 587 44.81 -6.97 34.75
N PRO A 588 45.42 -5.88 35.24
CA PRO A 588 45.61 -4.67 34.45
C PRO A 588 46.54 -4.82 33.24
N GLU A 589 47.53 -5.72 33.28
CA GLU A 589 48.43 -5.95 32.14
C GLU A 589 47.71 -6.75 31.04
N THR A 590 46.97 -7.78 31.44
CA THR A 590 46.16 -8.61 30.54
C THR A 590 45.00 -7.81 29.93
N ALA A 591 44.34 -6.96 30.73
CA ALA A 591 43.28 -6.05 30.29
C ALA A 591 43.79 -5.04 29.24
N ARG A 592 44.99 -4.48 29.44
CA ARG A 592 45.64 -3.60 28.46
C ARG A 592 45.96 -4.34 27.16
N LEU A 593 46.56 -5.53 27.25
CA LEU A 593 46.91 -6.35 26.08
C LEU A 593 45.67 -6.77 25.29
N LEU A 594 44.57 -7.08 25.97
CA LEU A 594 43.29 -7.36 25.33
C LEU A 594 42.77 -6.12 24.59
N GLY A 595 42.79 -4.95 25.22
CA GLY A 595 42.35 -3.70 24.58
C GLY A 595 43.17 -3.32 23.34
N GLU A 596 44.47 -3.64 23.32
CA GLU A 596 45.36 -3.42 22.16
C GLU A 596 45.03 -4.35 20.96
N GLN A 597 44.30 -5.45 21.19
CA GLN A 597 43.94 -6.45 20.18
C GLN A 597 42.55 -6.23 19.58
N VAL A 598 41.90 -5.09 19.83
CA VAL A 598 40.60 -4.78 19.24
C VAL A 598 40.65 -4.83 17.70
N PRO A 599 39.76 -5.61 17.05
CA PRO A 599 39.65 -5.61 15.59
C PRO A 599 39.24 -4.24 15.06
N ARG A 600 39.72 -3.92 13.86
CA ARG A 600 39.46 -2.63 13.20
C ARG A 600 38.42 -2.72 12.09
N ASP A 601 37.87 -3.90 11.87
CA ASP A 601 36.77 -4.14 10.97
C ASP A 601 35.76 -5.10 11.64
N LEU A 602 34.55 -5.12 11.11
CA LEU A 602 33.50 -5.94 11.67
C LEU A 602 33.68 -7.44 11.41
N PRO A 603 34.18 -7.88 10.22
CA PRO A 603 34.52 -9.28 9.99
C PRO A 603 35.54 -9.82 11.00
N GLY A 604 36.59 -9.06 11.34
CA GLY A 604 37.58 -9.46 12.35
C GLY A 604 36.99 -9.56 13.75
N LEU A 605 35.98 -8.75 14.09
CA LEU A 605 35.26 -8.84 15.35
C LEU A 605 34.38 -10.10 15.44
N LEU A 606 33.71 -10.43 14.34
CA LEU A 606 32.98 -11.69 14.21
C LEU A 606 33.95 -12.88 14.32
N ASP A 607 35.05 -12.86 13.57
CA ASP A 607 36.07 -13.91 13.59
C ASP A 607 36.65 -14.11 15.01
N LEU A 608 36.88 -13.04 15.80
CA LEU A 608 37.31 -13.16 17.20
C LEU A 608 36.26 -13.79 18.12
N GLN A 609 34.97 -13.48 17.92
CA GLN A 609 33.90 -14.08 18.70
C GLN A 609 33.80 -15.60 18.44
N PHE A 610 34.11 -16.03 17.22
CA PHE A 610 34.04 -17.42 16.77
C PHE A 610 35.41 -18.16 16.74
N ALA A 611 36.50 -17.51 17.15
CA ALA A 611 37.85 -18.10 17.20
C ALA A 611 38.03 -19.23 18.26
N GLY A 612 36.96 -19.64 18.96
CA GLY A 612 36.96 -20.77 19.89
C GLY A 612 36.44 -22.05 19.24
N ASP A 613 37.27 -23.10 19.28
CA ASP A 613 37.11 -24.52 18.85
C ASP A 613 36.43 -24.87 17.50
N HIS A 614 35.58 -24.05 16.87
CA HIS A 614 34.98 -24.34 15.57
C HIS A 614 34.79 -23.07 14.71
N THR A 615 35.71 -22.79 13.77
CA THR A 615 35.44 -21.88 12.64
C THR A 615 34.35 -22.53 11.76
N HIS A 616 33.09 -22.20 12.00
CA HIS A 616 31.96 -22.74 11.26
C HIS A 616 32.04 -22.29 9.80
N HIS A 617 32.21 -23.22 8.86
CA HIS A 617 32.39 -22.90 7.42
C HIS A 617 31.25 -22.03 6.84
N LEU A 618 30.01 -22.21 7.31
CA LEU A 618 28.86 -21.41 6.89
C LEU A 618 28.78 -20.01 7.52
N LEU A 619 29.67 -19.62 8.43
CA LEU A 619 29.60 -18.31 9.11
C LEU A 619 29.59 -17.15 8.12
N ARG A 620 30.60 -17.07 7.24
CA ARG A 620 30.67 -16.02 6.22
C ARG A 620 29.54 -16.15 5.18
N PRO A 621 29.27 -17.33 4.60
CA PRO A 621 28.15 -17.51 3.67
C PRO A 621 26.78 -17.08 4.20
N VAL A 622 26.45 -17.38 5.47
CA VAL A 622 25.18 -17.00 6.09
C VAL A 622 25.10 -15.49 6.34
N LEU A 623 26.19 -14.88 6.81
CA LEU A 623 26.25 -13.42 6.99
C LEU A 623 26.10 -12.70 5.65
N THR A 624 26.78 -13.17 4.60
CA THR A 624 26.63 -12.64 3.24
C THR A 624 25.21 -12.82 2.73
N ALA A 625 24.57 -13.97 2.95
CA ALA A 625 23.17 -14.19 2.58
C ALA A 625 22.23 -13.17 3.23
N LEU A 626 22.38 -12.93 4.54
CA LEU A 626 21.59 -11.94 5.28
C LEU A 626 21.88 -10.51 4.84
N ALA A 627 23.07 -10.24 4.30
CA ALA A 627 23.40 -8.96 3.72
C ALA A 627 22.51 -8.64 2.51
N PHE A 628 22.08 -9.61 1.71
CA PHE A 628 21.16 -9.40 0.59
C PHE A 628 19.68 -9.44 0.99
N ALA A 629 19.33 -9.46 2.28
CA ALA A 629 17.94 -9.41 2.70
C ALA A 629 17.25 -8.07 2.29
N GLN A 630 16.04 -8.17 1.76
CA GLN A 630 15.17 -7.04 1.42
C GLN A 630 14.06 -6.86 2.48
N GLY A 631 13.59 -5.63 2.68
CA GLY A 631 12.49 -5.35 3.62
C GLY A 631 12.77 -5.76 5.07
N ASP A 632 11.89 -6.61 5.62
CA ASP A 632 11.92 -7.03 7.03
C ASP A 632 12.92 -8.16 7.34
N GLY A 633 13.45 -8.83 6.31
CA GLY A 633 14.45 -9.89 6.44
C GLY A 633 14.16 -11.10 5.58
N LEU A 634 15.04 -12.10 5.61
CA LEU A 634 14.92 -13.37 4.91
C LEU A 634 14.44 -14.48 5.85
N PRO A 635 13.50 -15.36 5.43
CA PRO A 635 13.19 -16.57 6.17
C PRO A 635 14.38 -17.54 6.13
N VAL A 636 14.55 -18.36 7.18
CA VAL A 636 15.73 -19.23 7.35
C VAL A 636 16.01 -20.15 6.15
N ALA A 637 14.96 -20.66 5.51
CA ALA A 637 15.11 -21.52 4.33
C ALA A 637 15.76 -20.79 3.15
N LEU A 638 15.43 -19.51 2.94
CA LEU A 638 16.04 -18.69 1.89
C LEU A 638 17.46 -18.24 2.28
N VAL A 639 17.73 -18.01 3.57
CA VAL A 639 19.10 -17.75 4.06
C VAL A 639 19.99 -18.94 3.76
N ALA A 640 19.54 -20.16 4.09
CA ALA A 640 20.29 -21.39 3.82
C ALA A 640 20.51 -21.58 2.31
N ALA A 641 19.48 -21.36 1.49
CA ALA A 641 19.60 -21.44 0.04
C ALA A 641 20.65 -20.46 -0.51
N ILE A 642 20.60 -19.19 -0.13
CA ILE A 642 21.57 -18.18 -0.60
C ILE A 642 22.99 -18.51 -0.09
N ALA A 643 23.12 -18.97 1.15
CA ALA A 643 24.43 -19.33 1.73
C ALA A 643 25.17 -20.40 0.90
N THR A 644 24.45 -21.33 0.25
CA THR A 644 25.09 -22.32 -0.63
C THR A 644 25.85 -21.72 -1.81
N ALA A 645 25.41 -20.54 -2.29
CA ALA A 645 26.06 -19.86 -3.41
C ALA A 645 27.40 -19.22 -3.02
N PHE A 646 27.65 -19.04 -1.71
CA PHE A 646 28.87 -18.42 -1.18
C PHE A 646 29.76 -19.40 -0.40
N ASP A 647 29.33 -20.66 -0.25
CA ASP A 647 30.09 -21.69 0.47
C ASP A 647 31.27 -22.24 -0.37
N THR A 648 32.37 -22.58 0.30
CA THR A 648 33.58 -23.15 -0.32
C THR A 648 33.69 -24.64 -0.01
N PRO A 649 33.78 -25.54 -1.01
CA PRO A 649 33.79 -26.99 -0.79
C PRO A 649 35.03 -27.45 -0.01
N ARG A 650 34.85 -28.47 0.85
CA ARG A 650 35.94 -29.10 1.60
C ARG A 650 36.97 -29.75 0.66
N PRO A 651 38.28 -29.61 0.92
CA PRO A 651 39.25 -30.58 0.39
C PRO A 651 38.96 -31.94 1.03
N THR A 652 38.62 -32.94 0.23
CA THR A 652 38.41 -34.31 0.69
C THR A 652 39.73 -34.89 1.20
N THR A 653 39.86 -35.05 2.52
CA THR A 653 41.08 -35.56 3.17
C THR A 653 41.25 -37.09 3.10
N ASP A 654 40.70 -37.76 2.08
CA ASP A 654 40.75 -39.23 1.96
C ASP A 654 41.47 -39.74 0.69
N ALA A 655 42.36 -38.95 0.12
CA ALA A 655 43.32 -39.45 -0.86
C ALA A 655 44.59 -39.97 -0.14
N THR A 656 44.63 -41.28 0.10
CA THR A 656 45.87 -41.98 0.46
C THR A 656 46.91 -41.82 -0.66
N PRO A 657 48.20 -41.60 -0.36
CA PRO A 657 49.21 -41.41 -1.39
C PRO A 657 49.62 -42.76 -1.98
N ALA A 658 49.02 -43.15 -3.11
CA ALA A 658 49.42 -44.32 -3.87
C ALA A 658 50.21 -43.91 -5.13
N ASP A 659 51.51 -44.04 -4.97
CA ASP A 659 52.51 -44.51 -5.93
C ASP A 659 52.69 -43.85 -7.30
N SER A 660 53.94 -43.44 -7.52
CA SER A 660 54.50 -42.88 -8.73
C SER A 660 54.52 -43.87 -9.89
N SER A 661 53.93 -43.50 -11.03
CA SER A 661 54.28 -44.03 -12.36
C SER A 661 54.01 -42.95 -13.43
N PRO A 662 54.90 -42.80 -14.44
CA PRO A 662 54.80 -41.73 -15.44
C PRO A 662 53.71 -42.04 -16.49
N PRO A 663 53.12 -41.00 -17.13
CA PRO A 663 51.94 -41.18 -17.97
C PRO A 663 52.30 -41.75 -19.35
N GLY A 664 51.61 -42.82 -19.73
CA GLY A 664 51.37 -43.20 -21.11
C GLY A 664 50.12 -42.49 -21.62
N ALA A 665 50.16 -42.06 -22.87
CA ALA A 665 49.14 -41.28 -23.56
C ALA A 665 47.81 -42.03 -23.73
N ASP A 666 46.77 -41.22 -23.95
CA ASP A 666 45.42 -41.53 -24.46
C ASP A 666 44.42 -42.13 -23.44
N ASP A 667 43.52 -41.30 -22.90
CA ASP A 667 42.07 -41.47 -23.14
C ASP A 667 41.28 -40.22 -22.67
N ASP A 668 40.48 -39.68 -23.59
CA ASP A 668 39.46 -38.66 -23.34
C ASP A 668 38.18 -39.37 -22.85
N SER A 669 37.83 -39.26 -21.57
CA SER A 669 36.45 -39.51 -21.15
C SER A 669 36.06 -38.72 -19.90
N TYR A 670 35.07 -37.87 -20.08
CA TYR A 670 34.22 -37.19 -19.11
C TYR A 670 34.12 -37.91 -17.75
N ALA A 671 34.74 -37.35 -16.71
CA ALA A 671 34.35 -37.60 -15.33
C ALA A 671 33.26 -36.59 -14.98
N LEU A 672 32.02 -37.08 -14.89
CA LEU A 672 30.94 -36.41 -14.17
C LEU A 672 31.31 -36.44 -12.69
N ASP A 673 31.45 -35.27 -12.09
CA ASP A 673 31.65 -35.11 -10.65
C ASP A 673 30.32 -35.42 -9.96
N ASP A 674 30.17 -36.67 -9.51
CA ASP A 674 29.08 -37.13 -8.63
C ASP A 674 29.30 -36.54 -7.21
N THR A 675 29.14 -35.23 -7.06
CA THR A 675 28.85 -34.64 -5.74
C THR A 675 27.35 -34.73 -5.51
N GLU A 676 26.92 -35.60 -4.60
CA GLU A 676 25.53 -35.64 -4.11
C GLU A 676 25.05 -34.22 -3.78
N PRO A 677 23.81 -33.84 -4.17
CA PRO A 677 23.26 -32.54 -3.81
C PRO A 677 23.25 -32.41 -2.28
N PRO A 678 23.68 -31.26 -1.73
CA PRO A 678 23.72 -31.07 -0.29
C PRO A 678 22.33 -31.28 0.30
N ASP A 679 22.25 -32.01 1.41
CA ASP A 679 21.00 -32.17 2.15
C ASP A 679 20.59 -30.80 2.70
N LEU A 680 19.69 -30.12 1.97
CA LEU A 680 19.20 -28.79 2.28
C LEU A 680 18.55 -28.76 3.68
N GLN A 681 18.02 -29.89 4.17
CA GLN A 681 17.47 -29.97 5.53
C GLN A 681 18.56 -29.97 6.59
N ALA A 682 19.63 -30.73 6.40
CA ALA A 682 20.79 -30.72 7.29
C ALA A 682 21.47 -29.35 7.31
N GLN A 683 21.64 -28.72 6.15
CA GLN A 683 22.22 -27.38 6.06
C GLN A 683 21.30 -26.32 6.68
N THR A 684 19.97 -26.42 6.50
CA THR A 684 19.03 -25.52 7.18
C THR A 684 19.13 -25.66 8.70
N ALA A 685 19.33 -26.87 9.24
CA ALA A 685 19.54 -27.08 10.67
C ALA A 685 20.85 -26.45 11.18
N GLU A 686 21.95 -26.57 10.43
CA GLU A 686 23.22 -25.89 10.74
C GLU A 686 23.06 -24.36 10.68
N VAL A 687 22.34 -23.84 9.69
CA VAL A 687 22.04 -22.41 9.58
C VAL A 687 21.18 -21.93 10.73
N VAL A 688 20.17 -22.69 11.17
CA VAL A 688 19.37 -22.35 12.38
C VAL A 688 20.28 -22.22 13.59
N GLN A 689 21.15 -23.21 13.84
CA GLN A 689 22.09 -23.16 14.96
C GLN A 689 23.03 -21.95 14.86
N LEU A 690 23.53 -21.65 13.66
CA LEU A 690 24.42 -20.52 13.45
C LEU A 690 23.69 -19.17 13.61
N LEU A 691 22.46 -19.02 13.11
CA LEU A 691 21.64 -17.82 13.31
C LEU A 691 21.36 -17.58 14.79
N ASP A 692 21.20 -18.66 15.56
CA ASP A 692 21.03 -18.60 17.00
C ASP A 692 22.28 -18.09 17.72
N GLU A 693 23.47 -18.60 17.33
CA GLU A 693 24.76 -18.11 17.84
C GLU A 693 25.04 -16.66 17.40
N LEU A 694 24.56 -16.27 16.22
CA LEU A 694 24.65 -14.92 15.67
C LEU A 694 23.63 -13.94 16.25
N GLY A 695 22.74 -14.37 17.17
CA GLY A 695 21.60 -13.57 17.65
C GLY A 695 21.93 -12.14 18.12
N VAL A 696 23.16 -11.88 18.57
CA VAL A 696 23.66 -10.54 18.93
C VAL A 696 23.79 -9.60 17.73
N PHE A 697 24.05 -10.13 16.54
CA PHE A 697 24.25 -9.39 15.29
C PHE A 697 23.02 -9.37 14.39
N LEU A 698 21.95 -10.05 14.79
CA LEU A 698 20.75 -10.24 13.98
C LEU A 698 19.55 -9.52 14.59
N ARG A 699 18.62 -9.14 13.71
CA ARG A 699 17.26 -8.77 14.07
C ARG A 699 16.33 -9.81 13.48
N THR A 700 15.41 -10.30 14.32
CA THR A 700 14.38 -11.25 13.91
C THR A 700 13.01 -10.58 13.97
N VAL A 701 12.23 -10.71 12.90
CA VAL A 701 10.88 -10.16 12.76
C VAL A 701 9.97 -11.26 12.26
N ALA A 702 8.80 -11.45 12.87
CA ALA A 702 7.80 -12.38 12.34
C ALA A 702 6.98 -11.68 11.24
N ASP A 703 6.76 -12.36 10.12
CA ASP A 703 5.85 -11.88 9.06
C ASP A 703 4.37 -12.08 9.43
N ASP A 704 3.46 -11.68 8.53
CA ASP A 704 2.00 -11.79 8.72
C ASP A 704 1.52 -13.26 8.92
N ARG A 705 2.37 -14.24 8.64
CA ARG A 705 2.10 -15.68 8.85
C ARG A 705 2.79 -16.23 10.09
N GLY A 706 3.58 -15.42 10.79
CA GLY A 706 4.38 -15.83 11.95
C GLY A 706 5.74 -16.46 11.59
N THR A 707 6.16 -16.40 10.32
CA THR A 707 7.48 -16.89 9.90
C THR A 707 8.56 -15.92 10.34
N ALA A 708 9.58 -16.42 11.04
CA ALA A 708 10.72 -15.62 11.48
C ALA A 708 11.61 -15.23 10.29
N LEU A 709 11.71 -13.92 10.06
CA LEU A 709 12.59 -13.27 9.10
C LEU A 709 13.83 -12.75 9.82
N TYR A 710 14.99 -13.09 9.29
CA TYR A 710 16.29 -12.72 9.83
C TYR A 710 16.95 -11.66 8.96
N ARG A 711 17.56 -10.67 9.60
CA ARG A 711 18.40 -9.68 8.92
C ARG A 711 19.53 -9.23 9.82
N LEU A 712 20.56 -8.64 9.22
CA LEU A 712 21.63 -8.00 9.97
C LEU A 712 21.09 -6.79 10.75
N LEU A 713 21.53 -6.66 11.99
CA LEU A 713 21.11 -5.61 12.92
C LEU A 713 21.39 -4.21 12.35
N HIS A 714 22.53 -4.04 11.70
CA HIS A 714 23.03 -2.76 11.22
C HIS A 714 23.36 -2.81 9.73
N GLN A 715 22.91 -1.80 8.97
CA GLN A 715 22.97 -1.80 7.51
C GLN A 715 24.40 -1.78 6.97
N SER A 716 25.34 -1.13 7.66
CA SER A 716 26.76 -1.13 7.25
C SER A 716 27.42 -2.50 7.28
N ILE A 717 26.94 -3.39 8.15
CA ILE A 717 27.40 -4.78 8.18
C ILE A 717 27.02 -5.45 6.85
N ALA A 718 25.80 -5.20 6.40
CA ALA A 718 25.33 -5.70 5.11
C ALA A 718 26.14 -5.08 3.96
N ASP A 719 26.39 -3.77 3.98
CA ASP A 719 27.12 -3.06 2.92
C ASP A 719 28.57 -3.57 2.79
N GLU A 720 29.27 -3.75 3.91
CA GLU A 720 30.64 -4.29 3.94
C GLU A 720 30.68 -5.75 3.47
N LEU A 721 29.73 -6.59 3.92
CA LEU A 721 29.63 -7.98 3.48
C LEU A 721 29.27 -8.10 2.00
N ARG A 722 28.41 -7.24 1.46
CA ARG A 722 28.11 -7.18 0.02
C ARG A 722 29.33 -6.77 -0.80
N ALA A 723 30.08 -5.77 -0.35
CA ALA A 723 31.30 -5.31 -1.02
C ALA A 723 32.40 -6.38 -1.06
N GLN A 724 32.44 -7.26 -0.06
CA GLN A 724 33.37 -8.39 0.01
C GLN A 724 32.80 -9.70 -0.55
N ALA A 725 31.52 -9.71 -0.96
CA ALA A 725 30.84 -10.91 -1.44
C ALA A 725 31.45 -11.38 -2.76
N SER A 726 32.00 -12.59 -2.74
CA SER A 726 32.52 -13.26 -3.93
C SER A 726 31.78 -14.59 -4.08
N PRO A 727 31.10 -14.84 -5.21
CA PRO A 727 30.41 -16.11 -5.43
C PRO A 727 31.37 -17.30 -5.29
N GLY A 728 30.87 -18.38 -4.71
CA GLY A 728 31.63 -19.61 -4.52
C GLY A 728 31.85 -20.37 -5.83
N PRO A 729 32.66 -21.45 -5.83
CA PRO A 729 32.97 -22.23 -7.05
C PRO A 729 31.77 -22.96 -7.67
N ARG A 730 30.62 -22.97 -6.98
CA ARG A 730 29.34 -23.51 -7.50
C ARG A 730 28.56 -22.51 -8.36
N SER A 731 28.90 -21.22 -8.31
CA SER A 731 28.29 -20.18 -9.14
C SER A 731 28.87 -20.18 -10.55
N ALA A 732 28.14 -19.59 -11.51
CA ALA A 732 28.62 -19.53 -12.89
C ALA A 732 29.88 -18.64 -12.99
N ALA A 733 30.82 -19.02 -13.86
CA ALA A 733 32.06 -18.27 -14.02
C ALA A 733 31.77 -16.82 -14.49
N GLY A 734 32.16 -15.83 -13.66
CA GLY A 734 31.96 -14.40 -13.94
C GLY A 734 30.62 -13.81 -13.47
N GLU A 735 29.81 -14.58 -12.72
CA GLU A 735 28.57 -14.12 -12.10
C GLU A 735 28.85 -13.08 -10.99
N THR A 736 28.00 -12.05 -10.86
CA THR A 736 28.07 -11.10 -9.72
C THR A 736 27.40 -11.68 -8.47
N ALA A 737 27.61 -11.08 -7.30
CA ALA A 737 26.98 -11.54 -6.07
C ALA A 737 25.44 -11.44 -6.12
N GLU A 738 24.90 -10.37 -6.71
CA GLU A 738 23.46 -10.16 -6.91
C GLU A 738 22.86 -11.22 -7.83
N GLN A 739 23.57 -11.57 -8.91
CA GLN A 739 23.16 -12.63 -9.82
C GLN A 739 23.15 -14.01 -9.14
N ALA A 740 24.19 -14.32 -8.36
CA ALA A 740 24.27 -15.57 -7.61
C ALA A 740 23.12 -15.69 -6.58
N VAL A 741 22.79 -14.59 -5.89
CA VAL A 741 21.64 -14.52 -4.96
C VAL A 741 20.33 -14.75 -5.69
N TYR A 742 20.09 -14.04 -6.81
CA TYR A 742 18.88 -14.20 -7.60
C TYR A 742 18.71 -15.64 -8.12
N THR A 743 19.79 -16.25 -8.59
CA THR A 743 19.82 -17.66 -9.03
C THR A 743 19.48 -18.61 -7.87
N ALA A 744 20.12 -18.45 -6.71
CA ALA A 744 19.86 -19.28 -5.53
C ALA A 744 18.40 -19.18 -5.05
N LEU A 745 17.81 -17.96 -5.07
CA LEU A 745 16.40 -17.75 -4.75
C LEU A 745 15.47 -18.46 -5.74
N LEU A 746 15.75 -18.37 -7.05
CA LEU A 746 14.98 -19.09 -8.07
C LEU A 746 15.10 -20.61 -7.96
N ASP A 747 16.27 -21.12 -7.59
CA ASP A 747 16.50 -22.56 -7.44
C ASP A 747 15.70 -23.17 -6.30
N THR A 748 15.33 -22.39 -5.27
CA THR A 748 14.38 -22.86 -4.22
C THR A 748 13.00 -23.21 -4.77
N LEU A 749 12.64 -22.71 -5.96
CA LEU A 749 11.38 -22.99 -6.64
C LEU A 749 11.48 -24.17 -7.62
N ARG A 750 12.67 -24.74 -7.83
CA ARG A 750 12.92 -25.85 -8.76
C ARG A 750 13.00 -27.18 -8.02
N GLU A 751 12.65 -28.26 -8.71
CA GLU A 751 12.79 -29.62 -8.14
C GLU A 751 14.21 -30.16 -8.41
N PRO A 752 14.90 -30.70 -7.38
CA PRO A 752 16.25 -31.24 -7.55
C PRO A 752 16.30 -32.34 -8.62
N GLY A 753 17.23 -32.22 -9.58
CA GLY A 753 17.48 -33.24 -10.61
C GLY A 753 16.47 -33.28 -11.77
N THR A 754 15.65 -32.24 -11.94
CA THR A 754 14.71 -32.10 -13.07
C THR A 754 14.96 -30.81 -13.86
N ASP A 755 14.82 -30.86 -15.19
CA ASP A 755 14.88 -29.68 -16.08
C ASP A 755 13.57 -28.84 -16.05
N ASP A 756 12.70 -29.05 -15.05
CA ASP A 756 11.41 -28.37 -14.95
C ASP A 756 11.57 -26.91 -14.47
N GLY A 757 10.72 -26.01 -14.98
CA GLY A 757 10.74 -24.58 -14.63
C GLY A 757 10.30 -24.27 -13.18
N PRO A 758 10.40 -23.00 -12.73
CA PRO A 758 10.08 -22.61 -11.35
C PRO A 758 8.60 -22.88 -10.99
N ARG A 759 8.37 -23.36 -9.77
CA ARG A 759 7.04 -23.65 -9.21
C ARG A 759 6.40 -22.43 -8.58
N TRP A 760 5.96 -21.50 -9.42
CA TRP A 760 5.40 -20.22 -9.00
C TRP A 760 4.20 -20.31 -8.03
N ALA A 761 3.44 -21.41 -8.03
CA ALA A 761 2.34 -21.61 -7.08
C ALA A 761 2.82 -21.73 -5.61
N HIS A 762 4.07 -22.16 -5.40
CA HIS A 762 4.70 -22.30 -4.08
C HIS A 762 5.59 -21.12 -3.72
N LEU A 763 5.40 -19.96 -4.38
CA LEU A 763 6.15 -18.76 -4.05
C LEU A 763 5.91 -18.40 -2.58
N ASP A 764 6.99 -18.40 -1.80
CA ASP A 764 7.00 -17.86 -0.45
C ASP A 764 6.62 -16.37 -0.44
N ASP A 765 6.05 -15.89 0.66
CA ASP A 765 5.56 -14.51 0.77
C ASP A 765 6.68 -13.48 0.60
N TYR A 766 7.89 -13.79 1.06
CA TYR A 766 9.05 -12.93 0.81
C TYR A 766 9.30 -12.79 -0.71
N LEU A 767 9.29 -13.91 -1.44
CA LEU A 767 9.52 -13.93 -2.89
C LEU A 767 8.38 -13.26 -3.66
N ARG A 768 7.11 -13.38 -3.21
CA ARG A 768 5.96 -12.67 -3.81
C ARG A 768 6.14 -11.17 -3.78
N ARG A 769 6.77 -10.65 -2.72
CA ARG A 769 6.97 -9.22 -2.48
C ARG A 769 8.26 -8.68 -3.08
N HIS A 770 9.35 -9.46 -3.05
CA HIS A 770 10.70 -8.95 -3.26
C HIS A 770 11.47 -9.58 -4.43
N LEU A 771 10.97 -10.65 -5.05
CA LEU A 771 11.70 -11.29 -6.17
C LEU A 771 11.87 -10.35 -7.38
N ALA A 772 10.93 -9.44 -7.62
CA ALA A 772 11.07 -8.39 -8.63
C ALA A 772 12.31 -7.52 -8.39
N GLN A 773 12.53 -7.08 -7.15
CA GLN A 773 13.67 -6.25 -6.77
C GLN A 773 14.98 -7.01 -6.95
N HIS A 774 15.07 -8.26 -6.47
CA HIS A 774 16.25 -9.11 -6.68
C HIS A 774 16.58 -9.30 -8.16
N ALA A 775 15.54 -9.40 -9.02
CA ALA A 775 15.75 -9.50 -10.46
C ALA A 775 16.22 -8.18 -11.08
N ILE A 776 15.83 -7.02 -10.54
CA ILE A 776 16.32 -5.71 -10.97
C ILE A 776 17.78 -5.54 -10.56
N ASP A 777 18.11 -5.83 -9.31
CA ASP A 777 19.46 -5.75 -8.76
C ASP A 777 20.44 -6.65 -9.54
N ALA A 778 19.95 -7.80 -10.04
CA ALA A 778 20.72 -8.74 -10.85
C ALA A 778 20.73 -8.45 -12.37
N ASP A 779 20.04 -7.40 -12.85
CA ASP A 779 19.82 -7.10 -14.28
C ASP A 779 19.14 -8.24 -15.07
N ARG A 780 18.14 -8.88 -14.44
CA ARG A 780 17.36 -10.03 -14.95
C ARG A 780 15.84 -9.81 -14.96
N PHE A 781 15.37 -8.59 -14.68
CA PHE A 781 13.95 -8.27 -14.58
C PHE A 781 13.15 -8.60 -15.84
N ASP A 782 13.70 -8.36 -17.04
CA ASP A 782 13.05 -8.68 -18.31
C ASP A 782 12.71 -10.16 -18.47
N ALA A 783 13.61 -11.05 -18.03
CA ALA A 783 13.38 -12.49 -18.07
C ALA A 783 12.26 -12.90 -17.09
N LEU A 784 12.24 -12.29 -15.90
CA LEU A 784 11.20 -12.54 -14.89
C LEU A 784 9.83 -12.00 -15.32
N CYS A 785 9.78 -10.78 -15.84
CA CYS A 785 8.56 -10.09 -16.28
C CYS A 785 7.87 -10.78 -17.47
N THR A 786 8.59 -11.61 -18.22
CA THR A 786 8.05 -12.40 -19.34
C THR A 786 7.63 -13.82 -18.93
N ASP A 787 7.81 -14.20 -17.66
CA ASP A 787 7.29 -15.45 -17.11
C ASP A 787 5.83 -15.29 -16.65
N PRO A 788 4.87 -15.99 -17.29
CA PRO A 788 3.45 -15.90 -16.93
C PRO A 788 3.16 -16.41 -15.51
N GLY A 789 3.92 -17.37 -15.02
CA GLY A 789 3.74 -17.86 -13.66
C GLY A 789 4.13 -16.80 -12.63
N PHE A 790 5.22 -16.07 -12.86
CA PHE A 790 5.58 -14.93 -12.02
C PHE A 790 4.49 -13.85 -12.04
N LEU A 791 4.05 -13.41 -13.22
CA LEU A 791 2.99 -12.39 -13.34
C LEU A 791 1.71 -12.78 -12.61
N VAL A 792 1.36 -14.06 -12.61
CA VAL A 792 0.17 -14.55 -11.90
C VAL A 792 0.34 -14.51 -10.38
N HIS A 793 1.52 -14.83 -9.84
CA HIS A 793 1.69 -15.07 -8.41
C HIS A 793 2.35 -13.92 -7.62
N ALA A 794 2.99 -12.97 -8.32
CA ALA A 794 3.58 -11.79 -7.71
C ALA A 794 2.53 -10.93 -6.98
N ASP A 795 2.98 -10.21 -5.96
CA ASP A 795 2.16 -9.22 -5.25
C ASP A 795 1.88 -8.03 -6.20
N PRO A 796 0.60 -7.73 -6.52
CA PRO A 796 0.25 -6.66 -7.46
C PRO A 796 0.71 -5.26 -7.01
N ASP A 797 0.71 -4.98 -5.71
CA ASP A 797 1.08 -3.66 -5.17
C ASP A 797 2.59 -3.45 -5.23
N ARG A 798 3.36 -4.53 -5.19
CA ARG A 798 4.81 -4.51 -5.37
C ARG A 798 5.22 -4.59 -6.84
N LEU A 799 4.49 -5.31 -7.69
CA LEU A 799 4.85 -5.50 -9.08
C LEU A 799 4.55 -4.27 -9.96
N ASP A 800 3.39 -3.60 -9.77
CA ASP A 800 2.94 -2.54 -10.69
C ASP A 800 3.95 -1.38 -10.86
N PRO A 801 4.60 -0.85 -9.79
CA PRO A 801 5.67 0.13 -9.92
C PRO A 801 6.88 -0.42 -10.70
N GLU A 802 7.25 -1.67 -10.46
CA GLU A 802 8.45 -2.28 -11.03
C GLU A 802 8.34 -2.60 -12.52
N LEU A 803 7.12 -2.75 -13.05
CA LEU A 803 6.88 -2.91 -14.49
C LEU A 803 7.42 -1.74 -15.33
N GLY A 804 7.81 -0.62 -14.71
CA GLY A 804 8.52 0.49 -15.35
C GLY A 804 9.94 0.14 -15.80
N HIS A 805 10.58 -0.86 -15.18
CA HIS A 805 11.96 -1.29 -15.48
C HIS A 805 12.07 -2.21 -16.70
N ALA A 806 10.95 -2.57 -17.36
CA ALA A 806 10.95 -3.44 -18.54
C ALA A 806 11.63 -2.80 -19.77
N ALA A 807 12.72 -3.39 -20.24
CA ALA A 807 13.60 -2.82 -21.28
C ALA A 807 13.45 -3.47 -22.66
N SER A 808 13.13 -4.76 -22.75
CA SER A 808 12.91 -5.49 -24.01
C SER A 808 11.48 -5.31 -24.51
N GLU A 809 11.29 -5.53 -25.82
CA GLU A 809 9.96 -5.45 -26.45
C GLU A 809 9.00 -6.50 -25.87
N THR A 810 9.48 -7.70 -25.61
CA THR A 810 8.70 -8.79 -24.99
C THR A 810 8.31 -8.47 -23.55
N ALA A 811 9.22 -7.91 -22.74
CA ALA A 811 8.92 -7.50 -21.37
C ALA A 811 7.94 -6.32 -21.34
N ARG A 812 8.11 -5.31 -22.20
CA ARG A 812 7.14 -4.22 -22.35
C ARG A 812 5.76 -4.71 -22.77
N SER A 813 5.70 -5.69 -23.67
CA SER A 813 4.42 -6.31 -24.07
C SER A 813 3.76 -7.04 -22.90
N ALA A 814 4.52 -7.79 -22.10
CA ALA A 814 4.01 -8.49 -20.92
C ALA A 814 3.53 -7.50 -19.83
N ALA A 815 4.30 -6.43 -19.59
CA ALA A 815 3.91 -5.34 -18.71
C ALA A 815 2.63 -4.64 -19.17
N ALA A 816 2.46 -4.40 -20.48
CA ALA A 816 1.24 -3.83 -21.04
C ALA A 816 0.02 -4.74 -20.87
N VAL A 817 0.19 -6.06 -21.06
CA VAL A 817 -0.85 -7.06 -20.77
C VAL A 817 -1.26 -6.97 -19.30
N TYR A 818 -0.30 -6.95 -18.37
CA TYR A 818 -0.59 -6.88 -16.94
C TYR A 818 -1.33 -5.58 -16.55
N ARG A 819 -0.87 -4.43 -17.07
CA ARG A 819 -1.46 -3.11 -16.80
C ARG A 819 -2.89 -2.94 -17.34
N THR A 820 -3.27 -3.71 -18.36
CA THR A 820 -4.64 -3.69 -18.91
C THR A 820 -5.70 -3.97 -17.82
N SER A 821 -5.33 -4.75 -16.80
CA SER A 821 -6.20 -5.19 -15.71
C SER A 821 -5.60 -4.99 -14.30
N ALA A 822 -4.54 -4.19 -14.15
CA ALA A 822 -3.83 -3.98 -12.87
C ALA A 822 -4.74 -3.65 -11.67
N HIS A 823 -5.73 -2.77 -11.89
CA HIS A 823 -6.72 -2.39 -10.86
C HIS A 823 -7.58 -3.55 -10.33
N VAL A 824 -7.67 -4.67 -11.06
CA VAL A 824 -8.45 -5.86 -10.69
C VAL A 824 -7.60 -6.88 -9.93
N HIS A 825 -6.30 -6.96 -10.23
CA HIS A 825 -5.41 -8.01 -9.72
C HIS A 825 -5.29 -8.03 -8.18
N ARG A 826 -5.35 -6.86 -7.53
CA ARG A 826 -5.27 -6.70 -6.05
C ARG A 826 -6.29 -7.54 -5.29
N ARG A 827 -7.49 -7.68 -5.84
CA ARG A 827 -8.63 -8.35 -5.18
C ARG A 827 -8.95 -9.71 -5.81
N THR A 828 -8.10 -10.17 -6.71
CA THR A 828 -8.38 -11.33 -7.56
C THR A 828 -7.45 -12.48 -7.21
N PRO A 829 -7.99 -13.68 -6.91
CA PRO A 829 -7.21 -14.90 -6.72
C PRO A 829 -6.34 -15.24 -7.93
N ASP A 830 -5.20 -15.89 -7.71
CA ASP A 830 -4.18 -16.21 -8.74
C ASP A 830 -4.78 -16.94 -9.97
N GLU A 831 -5.73 -17.85 -9.78
CA GLU A 831 -6.39 -18.57 -10.90
C GLU A 831 -7.25 -17.65 -11.77
N ILE A 832 -8.08 -16.80 -11.15
CA ILE A 832 -8.90 -15.83 -11.88
C ILE A 832 -8.00 -14.79 -12.55
N ARG A 833 -6.93 -14.38 -11.88
CA ARG A 833 -5.92 -13.46 -12.42
C ARG A 833 -5.30 -14.02 -13.70
N ARG A 834 -4.95 -15.30 -13.71
CA ARG A 834 -4.46 -16.00 -14.90
C ARG A 834 -5.46 -15.97 -16.05
N HIS A 835 -6.75 -16.20 -15.78
CA HIS A 835 -7.79 -16.14 -16.81
C HIS A 835 -7.89 -14.73 -17.41
N ILE A 836 -7.87 -13.70 -16.56
CA ILE A 836 -7.89 -12.30 -17.00
C ILE A 836 -6.66 -11.98 -17.85
N LEU A 837 -5.46 -12.35 -17.37
CA LEU A 837 -4.20 -12.13 -18.10
C LEU A 837 -4.16 -12.90 -19.43
N ALA A 838 -4.71 -14.12 -19.50
CA ALA A 838 -4.75 -14.90 -20.73
C ALA A 838 -5.67 -14.23 -21.78
N ILE A 839 -6.82 -13.73 -21.35
CA ILE A 839 -7.75 -12.97 -22.20
C ILE A 839 -7.09 -11.66 -22.66
N ASP A 840 -6.44 -10.93 -21.76
CA ASP A 840 -5.73 -9.69 -22.08
C ASP A 840 -4.53 -9.94 -23.02
N ALA A 841 -3.83 -11.06 -22.87
CA ALA A 841 -2.74 -11.46 -23.76
C ALA A 841 -3.24 -11.78 -25.18
N VAL A 842 -4.34 -12.54 -25.32
CA VAL A 842 -4.98 -12.77 -26.63
C VAL A 842 -5.43 -11.46 -27.25
N ARG A 843 -5.98 -10.55 -26.44
CA ARG A 843 -6.46 -9.23 -26.87
C ARG A 843 -5.33 -8.33 -27.38
N GLN A 844 -4.17 -8.34 -26.72
CA GLN A 844 -3.01 -7.53 -27.12
C GLN A 844 -2.15 -8.19 -28.22
N GLY A 845 -2.59 -9.32 -28.79
CA GLY A 845 -1.82 -10.07 -29.78
C GLY A 845 -0.60 -10.80 -29.21
N ALA A 846 -0.43 -10.85 -27.89
CA ALA A 846 0.65 -11.55 -27.20
C ALA A 846 0.38 -13.07 -27.12
N ARG A 847 0.26 -13.72 -28.30
CA ARG A 847 -0.16 -15.12 -28.44
C ARG A 847 0.71 -16.10 -27.66
N THR A 848 2.03 -15.92 -27.69
CA THR A 848 2.97 -16.78 -26.95
C THR A 848 2.75 -16.69 -25.44
N LEU A 849 2.41 -15.51 -24.91
CA LEU A 849 2.10 -15.32 -23.49
C LEU A 849 0.73 -15.93 -23.15
N ALA A 850 -0.28 -15.71 -24.00
CA ALA A 850 -1.60 -16.30 -23.85
C ALA A 850 -1.57 -17.84 -23.81
N ASP A 851 -0.83 -18.46 -24.73
CA ASP A 851 -0.71 -19.91 -24.80
C ASP A 851 -0.03 -20.48 -23.55
N ARG A 852 1.01 -19.81 -23.04
CA ARG A 852 1.70 -20.23 -21.80
C ARG A 852 0.83 -19.99 -20.55
N LEU A 853 -0.01 -18.96 -20.52
CA LEU A 853 -1.00 -18.75 -19.44
C LEU A 853 -2.10 -19.80 -19.48
N ALA A 854 -2.56 -20.18 -20.66
CA ALA A 854 -3.61 -21.17 -20.86
C ALA A 854 -3.13 -22.61 -20.61
N ARG A 855 -1.89 -22.90 -20.99
CA ARG A 855 -1.23 -24.20 -20.83
C ARG A 855 0.09 -24.00 -20.07
N PRO A 856 0.01 -23.73 -18.77
CA PRO A 856 1.18 -23.59 -17.91
C PRO A 856 2.00 -24.88 -17.93
N GLY A 857 3.33 -24.74 -17.80
CA GLY A 857 4.22 -25.88 -17.63
C GLY A 857 3.93 -26.66 -16.35
N ARG A 858 4.53 -27.84 -16.19
CA ARG A 858 4.44 -28.62 -14.93
C ARG A 858 4.85 -27.73 -13.75
N GLY A 859 4.04 -27.71 -12.70
CA GLY A 859 4.29 -26.91 -11.49
C GLY A 859 3.94 -25.41 -11.60
N GLN A 860 3.52 -24.92 -12.77
CA GLN A 860 3.13 -23.52 -12.99
C GLN A 860 1.61 -23.31 -12.90
N GLY A 861 0.87 -24.31 -12.40
CA GLY A 861 -0.57 -24.30 -12.12
C GLY A 861 -1.40 -25.16 -13.08
N VAL A 862 -2.73 -25.04 -13.03
CA VAL A 862 -3.66 -25.91 -13.77
C VAL A 862 -3.90 -25.37 -15.19
N PRO A 863 -3.90 -26.23 -16.23
CA PRO A 863 -4.33 -25.85 -17.57
C PRO A 863 -5.77 -25.36 -17.60
N MET A 864 -6.01 -24.29 -18.32
CA MET A 864 -7.36 -23.75 -18.51
C MET A 864 -8.21 -24.77 -19.28
N ALA A 865 -9.36 -25.16 -18.72
CA ALA A 865 -10.33 -26.00 -19.43
C ALA A 865 -10.83 -25.33 -20.71
N TRP A 866 -10.92 -24.00 -20.70
CA TRP A 866 -11.39 -23.18 -21.81
C TRP A 866 -10.34 -22.12 -22.17
N PRO A 867 -9.31 -22.46 -22.95
CA PRO A 867 -8.26 -21.52 -23.33
C PRO A 867 -8.82 -20.46 -24.30
N PRO A 868 -8.60 -19.15 -24.06
CA PRO A 868 -9.11 -18.11 -24.94
C PRO A 868 -8.47 -18.25 -26.33
N GLN A 869 -9.28 -18.54 -27.35
CA GLN A 869 -8.82 -18.68 -28.74
C GLN A 869 -8.80 -17.33 -29.47
N TRP A 870 -9.74 -16.47 -29.13
CA TRP A 870 -9.90 -15.13 -29.68
C TRP A 870 -10.68 -14.29 -28.66
N ALA A 871 -10.53 -12.98 -28.72
CA ALA A 871 -11.27 -12.04 -27.88
C ALA A 871 -11.66 -10.84 -28.73
N THR A 872 -12.97 -10.61 -28.95
CA THR A 872 -13.47 -9.57 -29.86
C THR A 872 -14.13 -8.45 -29.07
N ALA A 873 -13.32 -7.44 -28.74
CA ALA A 873 -13.62 -6.23 -27.94
C ALA A 873 -14.21 -6.50 -26.53
N SER A 874 -13.95 -5.72 -25.48
CA SER A 874 -13.25 -4.46 -25.29
C SER A 874 -12.36 -4.63 -24.06
N ARG A 875 -11.25 -3.90 -24.00
CA ARG A 875 -10.99 -2.95 -22.91
C ARG A 875 -9.58 -2.43 -23.06
N ILE A 876 -9.57 -1.12 -23.29
CA ILE A 876 -8.43 -0.24 -23.24
C ILE A 876 -7.58 -0.34 -24.53
N SER A 877 -7.85 0.57 -25.47
CA SER A 877 -6.97 0.86 -26.62
C SER A 877 -5.52 0.90 -26.17
N ALA A 878 -4.57 0.40 -26.97
CA ALA A 878 -3.13 0.51 -26.70
C ALA A 878 -2.65 1.97 -26.52
N ALA A 879 -3.47 2.94 -26.94
CA ALA A 879 -3.27 4.33 -26.62
C ALA A 879 -3.39 4.64 -25.13
N HIS A 880 -4.04 3.81 -24.32
CA HIS A 880 -4.23 4.08 -22.90
C HIS A 880 -2.92 4.00 -22.15
N ALA A 881 -2.57 5.11 -21.53
CA ALA A 881 -1.40 5.24 -20.69
C ALA A 881 -1.66 4.62 -19.32
N PHE A 882 -2.69 5.13 -18.62
CA PHE A 882 -3.05 4.75 -17.26
C PHE A 882 -4.44 5.31 -16.90
N THR A 883 -5.02 4.75 -15.85
CA THR A 883 -6.31 5.18 -15.28
C THR A 883 -6.06 6.08 -14.09
N LEU A 884 -6.76 7.21 -14.00
CA LEU A 884 -6.74 8.04 -12.81
C LEU A 884 -7.83 7.54 -11.85
N PRO A 885 -7.48 7.10 -10.63
CA PRO A 885 -8.47 6.62 -9.68
C PRO A 885 -9.33 7.78 -9.19
N LEU A 886 -10.64 7.66 -9.34
CA LEU A 886 -11.60 8.54 -8.70
C LEU A 886 -12.16 7.84 -7.45
N SER A 887 -12.63 8.63 -6.48
CA SER A 887 -13.57 8.11 -5.48
C SER A 887 -14.86 7.65 -6.19
N ASP A 888 -15.77 6.91 -5.55
CA ASP A 888 -17.10 6.51 -6.09
C ASP A 888 -18.05 7.70 -6.40
N ASP A 889 -17.50 8.79 -6.91
CA ASP A 889 -18.15 10.06 -7.19
C ASP A 889 -17.97 10.40 -8.68
N ARG A 890 -19.10 10.67 -9.33
CA ARG A 890 -19.19 10.83 -10.77
C ARG A 890 -18.60 12.18 -11.21
N VAL A 891 -17.81 12.16 -12.29
CA VAL A 891 -17.32 13.39 -12.94
C VAL A 891 -18.45 14.00 -13.76
N THR A 892 -18.74 15.26 -13.48
CA THR A 892 -19.83 16.03 -14.08
C THR A 892 -19.29 17.05 -15.09
N ALA A 893 -18.05 17.52 -14.90
CA ALA A 893 -17.37 18.42 -15.83
C ALA A 893 -15.86 18.15 -15.90
N LEU A 894 -15.27 18.41 -17.07
CA LEU A 894 -13.84 18.19 -17.35
C LEU A 894 -13.31 19.33 -18.23
N ALA A 895 -12.16 19.91 -17.88
CA ALA A 895 -11.51 20.96 -18.65
C ALA A 895 -9.99 20.84 -18.62
N ALA A 896 -9.31 21.42 -19.61
CA ALA A 896 -7.85 21.55 -19.62
C ALA A 896 -7.45 22.93 -20.17
N PRO A 897 -6.35 23.54 -19.68
CA PRO A 897 -5.85 24.78 -20.26
C PRO A 897 -5.31 24.51 -21.67
N ALA A 898 -5.46 25.45 -22.59
CA ALA A 898 -4.97 25.30 -23.97
C ALA A 898 -3.43 25.40 -24.07
N THR A 899 -2.80 26.13 -23.14
CA THR A 899 -1.37 26.41 -23.10
C THR A 899 -0.86 26.34 -21.66
N GLY A 900 0.44 26.06 -21.49
CA GLY A 900 1.07 25.93 -20.18
C GLY A 900 1.29 24.47 -19.76
N PRO A 901 1.38 24.18 -18.44
CA PRO A 901 1.66 22.83 -17.95
C PRO A 901 0.48 21.87 -18.19
N SER A 902 0.78 20.57 -18.37
CA SER A 902 -0.15 19.48 -18.74
C SER A 902 -1.15 19.12 -17.64
N HIS A 903 -2.02 20.06 -17.27
CA HIS A 903 -3.02 19.87 -16.22
C HIS A 903 -4.40 19.59 -16.78
N VAL A 904 -5.19 18.82 -16.05
CA VAL A 904 -6.61 18.58 -16.33
C VAL A 904 -7.41 18.84 -15.07
N VAL A 905 -8.55 19.48 -15.19
CA VAL A 905 -9.43 19.81 -14.07
C VAL A 905 -10.71 19.01 -14.18
N THR A 906 -11.11 18.34 -13.11
CA THR A 906 -12.40 17.65 -12.99
C THR A 906 -13.25 18.27 -11.91
N GLY A 907 -14.55 18.40 -12.19
CA GLY A 907 -15.59 18.67 -11.22
C GLY A 907 -16.46 17.44 -11.05
N THR A 908 -16.90 17.18 -9.82
CA THR A 908 -17.73 16.02 -9.49
C THR A 908 -19.10 16.40 -8.96
N ARG A 909 -19.97 15.39 -8.85
CA ARG A 909 -21.32 15.52 -8.32
C ARG A 909 -21.35 15.93 -6.84
N SER A 910 -20.35 15.54 -6.04
CA SER A 910 -20.26 15.99 -4.65
C SER A 910 -19.84 17.46 -4.49
N GLY A 911 -19.44 18.14 -5.57
CA GLY A 911 -18.93 19.51 -5.52
C GLY A 911 -17.42 19.61 -5.37
N ARG A 912 -16.70 18.50 -5.59
CA ARG A 912 -15.24 18.44 -5.47
C ARG A 912 -14.58 18.75 -6.81
N LEU A 913 -13.71 19.75 -6.81
CA LEU A 913 -12.82 20.11 -7.90
C LEU A 913 -11.46 19.43 -7.69
N ARG A 914 -10.89 18.81 -8.72
CA ARG A 914 -9.53 18.23 -8.69
C ARG A 914 -8.73 18.66 -9.90
N VAL A 915 -7.48 19.02 -9.68
CA VAL A 915 -6.49 19.26 -10.73
C VAL A 915 -5.56 18.05 -10.81
N TRP A 916 -5.38 17.50 -11.99
CA TRP A 916 -4.58 16.32 -12.29
C TRP A 916 -3.38 16.71 -13.14
N ASP A 917 -2.23 16.11 -12.88
CA ASP A 917 -1.12 16.06 -13.83
C ASP A 917 -1.40 14.96 -14.84
N ALA A 918 -1.74 15.35 -16.06
CA ALA A 918 -2.13 14.41 -17.11
C ALA A 918 -0.98 13.55 -17.64
N ARG A 919 0.28 13.83 -17.28
CA ARG A 919 1.44 13.00 -17.69
C ARG A 919 1.74 11.88 -16.71
N HIS A 920 1.60 12.13 -15.42
CA HIS A 920 1.99 11.19 -14.36
C HIS A 920 0.80 10.64 -13.58
N GLY A 921 -0.40 11.14 -13.86
CA GLY A 921 -1.63 10.71 -13.22
C GLY A 921 -1.76 11.05 -11.75
N ARG A 922 -1.04 12.08 -11.29
CA ARG A 922 -1.06 12.52 -9.89
C ARG A 922 -2.00 13.70 -9.70
N VAL A 923 -2.76 13.71 -8.61
CA VAL A 923 -3.51 14.90 -8.18
C VAL A 923 -2.52 16.01 -7.80
N ARG A 924 -2.80 17.23 -8.25
CA ARG A 924 -2.01 18.44 -8.00
C ARG A 924 -2.68 19.34 -6.97
N ALA A 925 -4.00 19.45 -7.03
CA ALA A 925 -4.81 20.19 -6.08
C ALA A 925 -6.21 19.57 -5.98
N THR A 926 -6.85 19.70 -4.83
CA THR A 926 -8.27 19.35 -4.65
C THR A 926 -8.93 20.45 -3.83
N LEU A 927 -10.08 20.94 -4.29
CA LEU A 927 -10.88 21.93 -3.59
C LEU A 927 -12.31 21.39 -3.48
N ASP A 928 -12.83 21.30 -2.26
CA ASP A 928 -14.25 21.05 -2.05
C ASP A 928 -14.97 22.39 -1.97
N LEU A 929 -15.90 22.64 -2.89
CA LEU A 929 -16.62 23.91 -2.92
C LEU A 929 -17.73 23.97 -1.86
N ALA A 930 -18.16 22.83 -1.30
CA ALA A 930 -19.29 22.72 -0.38
C ALA A 930 -20.58 23.41 -0.90
N ARG A 931 -20.74 23.46 -2.23
CA ARG A 931 -21.82 24.18 -2.94
C ARG A 931 -22.66 23.27 -3.85
N GLY A 932 -22.60 21.97 -3.59
CA GLY A 932 -23.27 20.94 -4.40
C GLY A 932 -22.55 20.64 -5.71
N GLU A 933 -23.24 19.93 -6.60
CA GLU A 933 -22.71 19.46 -7.88
C GLU A 933 -22.04 20.56 -8.70
N ILE A 934 -20.82 20.30 -9.18
CA ILE A 934 -20.17 21.20 -10.15
C ILE A 934 -20.86 20.98 -11.50
N THR A 935 -21.55 22.01 -11.99
CA THR A 935 -22.36 21.89 -13.20
C THR A 935 -21.62 22.33 -14.45
N ALA A 936 -20.60 23.20 -14.34
CA ALA A 936 -19.83 23.67 -15.48
C ALA A 936 -18.38 24.05 -15.13
N LEU A 937 -17.45 23.80 -16.07
CA LEU A 937 -16.02 24.14 -15.96
C LEU A 937 -15.48 24.67 -17.30
N ALA A 938 -14.61 25.68 -17.23
CA ALA A 938 -13.82 26.14 -18.37
C ALA A 938 -12.43 26.61 -17.94
N CYS A 939 -11.43 26.46 -18.80
CA CYS A 939 -10.08 26.97 -18.56
C CYS A 939 -9.74 28.09 -19.55
N THR A 940 -9.01 29.10 -19.07
CA THR A 940 -8.52 30.23 -19.88
C THR A 940 -7.17 30.72 -19.37
N GLN A 941 -6.60 31.75 -20.02
CA GLN A 941 -5.45 32.47 -19.51
C GLN A 941 -5.79 33.91 -19.15
N LEU A 942 -5.32 34.34 -17.98
CA LEU A 942 -5.36 35.73 -17.52
C LEU A 942 -3.93 36.16 -17.20
N GLY A 943 -3.43 37.20 -17.88
CA GLY A 943 -2.06 37.70 -17.64
C GLY A 943 -0.95 36.65 -17.84
N GLY A 944 -1.16 35.65 -18.71
CA GLY A 944 -0.24 34.54 -18.93
C GLY A 944 -0.35 33.39 -17.91
N GLN A 945 -1.20 33.53 -16.89
CA GLN A 945 -1.49 32.52 -15.89
C GLN A 945 -2.71 31.70 -16.29
N ALA A 946 -2.64 30.38 -16.17
CA ALA A 946 -3.77 29.50 -16.41
C ALA A 946 -4.79 29.63 -15.27
N VAL A 947 -6.07 29.76 -15.63
CA VAL A 947 -7.18 29.98 -14.70
C VAL A 947 -8.31 29.02 -15.05
N VAL A 948 -8.96 28.46 -14.05
CA VAL A 948 -10.18 27.67 -14.19
C VAL A 948 -11.37 28.44 -13.62
N LEU A 949 -12.45 28.47 -14.37
CA LEU A 949 -13.73 28.99 -13.97
C LEU A 949 -14.64 27.83 -13.61
N VAL A 950 -15.31 27.94 -12.46
CA VAL A 950 -16.16 26.90 -11.90
C VAL A 950 -17.50 27.48 -11.52
N VAL A 951 -18.57 26.77 -11.87
CA VAL A 951 -19.91 27.05 -11.34
C VAL A 951 -20.48 25.77 -10.74
N ALA A 952 -20.97 25.88 -9.51
CA ALA A 952 -21.67 24.81 -8.81
C ALA A 952 -23.20 25.00 -8.88
N ALA A 953 -23.95 24.10 -8.25
CA ALA A 953 -25.41 24.12 -8.24
C ALA A 953 -26.02 25.42 -7.67
N ASP A 954 -25.27 26.19 -6.86
CA ASP A 954 -25.67 27.50 -6.34
C ASP A 954 -25.67 28.63 -7.41
N GLY A 955 -25.11 28.37 -8.60
CA GLY A 955 -25.04 29.33 -9.71
C GLY A 955 -24.06 30.48 -9.49
N VAL A 956 -23.24 30.46 -8.44
CA VAL A 956 -22.23 31.49 -8.15
C VAL A 956 -20.91 31.10 -8.80
N PRO A 957 -20.36 31.93 -9.72
CA PRO A 957 -19.11 31.61 -10.39
C PRO A 957 -17.93 31.82 -9.46
N GLN A 958 -16.95 30.93 -9.54
CA GLN A 958 -15.65 31.07 -8.91
C GLN A 958 -14.56 31.03 -9.98
N MET A 959 -13.55 31.85 -9.79
CA MET A 959 -12.36 31.87 -10.62
C MET A 959 -11.18 31.46 -9.78
N LEU A 960 -10.44 30.45 -10.24
CA LEU A 960 -9.36 29.84 -9.48
C LEU A 960 -8.10 29.74 -10.35
N THR A 961 -6.94 30.01 -9.77
CA THR A 961 -5.66 29.87 -10.48
C THR A 961 -5.31 28.39 -10.69
N LEU A 962 -4.56 28.06 -11.75
CA LEU A 962 -4.00 26.72 -11.96
C LEU A 962 -2.47 26.74 -11.81
N PRO A 963 -1.88 25.68 -11.22
CA PRO A 963 -2.53 24.49 -10.66
C PRO A 963 -3.03 24.62 -9.21
N GLY A 964 -2.73 25.73 -8.52
CA GLY A 964 -2.89 25.88 -7.06
C GLY A 964 -4.32 26.06 -6.54
N LEU A 965 -5.29 26.35 -7.41
CA LEU A 965 -6.69 26.65 -7.08
C LEU A 965 -6.86 27.85 -6.14
N GLU A 966 -6.02 28.88 -6.27
CA GLU A 966 -6.17 30.10 -5.46
C GLU A 966 -7.31 30.96 -6.01
N PRO A 967 -8.20 31.49 -5.16
CA PRO A 967 -9.34 32.27 -5.61
C PRO A 967 -8.93 33.62 -6.19
N LEU A 968 -9.52 33.95 -7.33
CA LEU A 968 -9.47 35.26 -7.98
C LEU A 968 -10.84 35.95 -7.86
N PRO A 969 -10.88 37.29 -8.00
CA PRO A 969 -12.14 38.03 -8.01
C PRO A 969 -13.11 37.50 -9.06
N ALA A 970 -14.33 37.19 -8.66
CA ALA A 970 -15.43 36.76 -9.53
C ALA A 970 -16.75 37.38 -9.02
N PRO A 971 -17.81 37.42 -9.84
CA PRO A 971 -19.12 37.89 -9.40
C PRO A 971 -19.60 37.18 -8.11
N ALA A 972 -19.91 37.97 -7.07
CA ALA A 972 -20.29 37.43 -5.75
C ALA A 972 -21.75 36.95 -5.66
N ALA A 973 -22.56 37.26 -6.67
CA ALA A 973 -23.96 36.86 -6.75
C ALA A 973 -24.14 35.75 -7.80
N PRO A 974 -25.21 34.94 -7.68
CA PRO A 974 -25.56 33.97 -8.71
C PRO A 974 -25.74 34.67 -10.06
N LEU A 975 -25.16 34.11 -11.11
CA LEU A 975 -25.27 34.70 -12.46
C LEU A 975 -26.73 34.73 -12.93
N PHE A 976 -27.53 33.73 -12.54
CA PHE A 976 -28.95 33.64 -12.85
C PHE A 976 -29.78 33.45 -11.56
N PRO A 977 -30.20 34.55 -10.90
CA PRO A 977 -30.91 34.47 -9.61
C PRO A 977 -32.25 33.71 -9.67
N ASP A 978 -32.92 33.76 -10.82
CA ASP A 978 -34.27 33.21 -11.02
C ASP A 978 -34.29 31.86 -11.76
N ALA A 979 -33.13 31.21 -11.97
CA ALA A 979 -33.00 30.02 -12.82
C ALA A 979 -32.64 28.73 -12.06
N HIS A 980 -32.82 27.59 -12.74
CA HIS A 980 -32.41 26.25 -12.27
C HIS A 980 -30.88 25.98 -12.32
N GLY A 981 -30.04 27.01 -12.22
CA GLY A 981 -28.58 26.92 -12.22
C GLY A 981 -27.92 27.02 -13.60
N VAL A 982 -26.58 27.13 -13.61
CA VAL A 982 -25.76 27.24 -14.84
C VAL A 982 -25.55 25.85 -15.45
N ARG A 983 -25.78 25.73 -16.75
CA ARG A 983 -25.73 24.48 -17.51
C ARG A 983 -24.46 24.34 -18.35
N ALA A 984 -23.95 25.45 -18.88
CA ALA A 984 -22.75 25.46 -19.71
C ALA A 984 -21.94 26.75 -19.51
N LEU A 985 -20.63 26.65 -19.74
CA LEU A 985 -19.66 27.72 -19.54
C LEU A 985 -18.55 27.60 -20.59
N ALA A 986 -18.20 28.71 -21.23
CA ALA A 986 -17.10 28.78 -22.19
C ALA A 986 -16.35 30.12 -22.06
N CYS A 987 -15.07 30.14 -22.45
CA CYS A 987 -14.24 31.35 -22.44
C CYS A 987 -13.99 31.84 -23.86
N VAL A 988 -13.89 33.16 -24.02
CA VAL A 988 -13.64 33.81 -25.31
C VAL A 988 -12.84 35.09 -25.12
N ASP A 989 -11.86 35.33 -25.97
CA ASP A 989 -11.19 36.62 -26.06
C ASP A 989 -11.97 37.54 -26.99
N VAL A 990 -12.38 38.69 -26.47
CA VAL A 990 -13.14 39.71 -27.18
C VAL A 990 -12.27 40.96 -27.27
N VAL A 991 -11.64 41.17 -28.42
CA VAL A 991 -10.79 42.35 -28.70
C VAL A 991 -9.65 42.48 -27.66
N GLY A 992 -8.98 41.37 -27.33
CA GLY A 992 -7.89 41.31 -26.36
C GLY A 992 -8.34 41.33 -24.90
N ARG A 993 -9.66 41.23 -24.64
CA ARG A 993 -10.24 41.14 -23.30
C ARG A 993 -10.75 39.72 -23.05
N PRO A 994 -10.31 39.03 -21.99
CA PRO A 994 -10.76 37.69 -21.67
C PRO A 994 -12.17 37.74 -21.04
N MET A 995 -13.14 37.13 -21.70
CA MET A 995 -14.54 37.08 -21.28
C MET A 995 -15.00 35.63 -21.08
N ALA A 996 -16.09 35.46 -20.33
CA ALA A 996 -16.79 34.20 -20.19
C ALA A 996 -18.25 34.33 -20.64
N VAL A 997 -18.75 33.26 -21.26
CA VAL A 997 -20.16 33.10 -21.63
C VAL A 997 -20.73 31.96 -20.79
N THR A 998 -21.82 32.23 -20.09
CA THR A 998 -22.57 31.22 -19.31
C THR A 998 -23.98 31.08 -19.83
N ALA A 999 -24.47 29.86 -19.85
CA ALA A 999 -25.85 29.53 -20.22
C ALA A 999 -26.59 28.90 -19.04
N ASP A 1000 -27.83 29.33 -18.79
CA ASP A 1000 -28.73 28.63 -17.88
C ASP A 1000 -29.47 27.48 -18.59
N ALA A 1001 -30.29 26.76 -17.82
CA ALA A 1001 -31.12 25.70 -18.35
C ALA A 1001 -32.09 26.23 -19.42
N ASP A 1002 -32.66 27.42 -19.25
CA ASP A 1002 -33.77 27.94 -20.07
C ASP A 1002 -33.33 28.71 -21.33
N GLY A 1003 -32.05 28.64 -21.71
CA GLY A 1003 -31.56 29.24 -22.96
C GLY A 1003 -31.07 30.69 -22.82
N ARG A 1004 -31.00 31.25 -21.61
CA ARG A 1004 -30.45 32.60 -21.39
C ARG A 1004 -28.94 32.55 -21.36
N LEU A 1005 -28.32 33.49 -22.07
CA LEU A 1005 -26.87 33.61 -22.18
C LEU A 1005 -26.39 34.91 -21.52
N LEU A 1006 -25.38 34.81 -20.67
CA LEU A 1006 -24.72 35.96 -20.06
C LEU A 1006 -23.26 36.00 -20.51
N LEU A 1007 -22.83 37.18 -20.97
CA LEU A 1007 -21.45 37.52 -21.26
C LEU A 1007 -20.91 38.38 -20.12
N TRP A 1008 -19.75 38.03 -19.58
CA TRP A 1008 -19.15 38.79 -18.49
C TRP A 1008 -17.62 38.83 -18.58
N ASP A 1009 -17.07 39.94 -18.10
CA ASP A 1009 -15.65 40.23 -18.13
C ASP A 1009 -14.92 39.56 -16.96
N LEU A 1010 -13.87 38.81 -17.26
CA LEU A 1010 -13.09 38.09 -16.24
C LEU A 1010 -12.21 39.03 -15.41
N LEU A 1011 -11.96 40.25 -15.89
CA LEU A 1011 -11.27 41.28 -15.12
C LEU A 1011 -12.23 42.07 -14.20
N GLY A 1012 -13.54 41.84 -14.32
CA GLY A 1012 -14.57 42.51 -13.52
C GLY A 1012 -14.74 44.01 -13.80
N GLU A 1013 -14.21 44.50 -14.92
CA GLU A 1013 -14.26 45.93 -15.27
C GLU A 1013 -15.54 46.30 -16.04
N LEU A 1014 -16.21 45.32 -16.64
CA LEU A 1014 -17.47 45.50 -17.38
C LEU A 1014 -18.63 44.80 -16.68
N PRO A 1015 -19.86 45.35 -16.77
CA PRO A 1015 -21.05 44.69 -16.24
C PRO A 1015 -21.37 43.41 -17.01
N VAL A 1016 -22.07 42.49 -16.33
CA VAL A 1016 -22.64 41.29 -16.96
C VAL A 1016 -23.72 41.72 -17.96
N GLU A 1017 -23.63 41.24 -19.20
CA GLU A 1017 -24.56 41.55 -20.29
C GLU A 1017 -25.32 40.29 -20.72
N GLU A 1018 -26.63 40.43 -20.92
CA GLU A 1018 -27.45 39.34 -21.46
C GLU A 1018 -27.41 39.32 -23.00
N LEU A 1019 -26.87 38.24 -23.56
CA LEU A 1019 -26.92 38.00 -25.00
C LEU A 1019 -28.32 37.51 -25.35
N ARG A 1020 -29.06 38.32 -26.11
CA ARG A 1020 -30.43 37.97 -26.55
C ARG A 1020 -30.40 36.81 -27.53
N ALA A 1021 -30.49 35.60 -27.00
CA ALA A 1021 -30.52 34.38 -27.78
C ALA A 1021 -31.94 33.86 -28.00
N GLY A 1022 -32.90 34.03 -27.09
CA GLY A 1022 -34.30 33.61 -27.31
C GLY A 1022 -34.44 32.15 -27.76
N LEU A 1023 -33.70 31.24 -27.11
CA LEU A 1023 -33.60 29.82 -27.43
C LEU A 1023 -34.45 28.96 -26.50
N GLY A 1024 -34.66 27.71 -26.89
CA GLY A 1024 -35.16 26.66 -25.99
C GLY A 1024 -34.13 26.29 -24.91
N ARG A 1025 -34.27 25.09 -24.32
CA ARG A 1025 -33.39 24.67 -23.22
C ARG A 1025 -31.98 24.42 -23.72
N THR A 1026 -30.97 25.06 -23.13
CA THR A 1026 -29.57 24.93 -23.60
C THR A 1026 -29.06 23.49 -23.48
N THR A 1027 -28.54 22.93 -24.56
CA THR A 1027 -27.95 21.59 -24.62
C THR A 1027 -26.42 21.62 -24.69
N ALA A 1028 -25.84 22.60 -25.39
CA ALA A 1028 -24.38 22.77 -25.49
C ALA A 1028 -23.98 24.23 -25.82
N LEU A 1029 -22.76 24.63 -25.45
CA LEU A 1029 -22.21 25.97 -25.68
C LEU A 1029 -20.73 25.85 -26.08
N ALA A 1030 -20.30 26.63 -27.08
CA ALA A 1030 -18.91 26.71 -27.50
C ALA A 1030 -18.53 28.14 -27.93
N CYS A 1031 -17.27 28.49 -27.78
CA CYS A 1031 -16.73 29.79 -28.18
C CYS A 1031 -15.47 29.64 -29.01
N LEU A 1032 -15.23 30.57 -29.93
CA LEU A 1032 -14.01 30.66 -30.73
C LEU A 1032 -13.55 32.10 -30.79
N SER A 1033 -12.28 32.33 -30.46
CA SER A 1033 -11.62 33.62 -30.66
C SER A 1033 -10.90 33.59 -32.00
N GLY A 1034 -11.23 34.49 -32.92
CA GLY A 1034 -10.71 34.49 -34.29
C GLY A 1034 -10.34 35.88 -34.80
N GLN A 1035 -9.60 35.94 -35.92
CA GLN A 1035 -9.22 37.21 -36.55
C GLN A 1035 -10.41 38.01 -37.09
N ASP A 1036 -11.49 37.32 -37.46
CA ASP A 1036 -12.75 37.91 -37.93
C ASP A 1036 -13.70 38.31 -36.78
N GLY A 1037 -13.22 38.21 -35.53
CA GLY A 1037 -13.99 38.49 -34.31
C GLY A 1037 -14.36 37.22 -33.53
N PRO A 1038 -14.73 37.37 -32.25
CA PRO A 1038 -15.19 36.26 -31.41
C PRO A 1038 -16.55 35.73 -31.87
N LEU A 1039 -16.71 34.40 -31.79
CA LEU A 1039 -17.93 33.69 -32.15
C LEU A 1039 -18.41 32.85 -30.98
N VAL A 1040 -19.70 32.94 -30.68
CA VAL A 1040 -20.40 32.12 -29.68
C VAL A 1040 -21.40 31.24 -30.40
N ALA A 1041 -21.32 29.93 -30.21
CA ALA A 1041 -22.31 28.99 -30.70
C ALA A 1041 -23.03 28.35 -29.52
N VAL A 1042 -24.36 28.28 -29.61
CA VAL A 1042 -25.22 27.68 -28.60
C VAL A 1042 -26.21 26.76 -29.28
N ALA A 1043 -26.45 25.60 -28.68
CA ALA A 1043 -27.45 24.65 -29.13
C ALA A 1043 -28.57 24.52 -28.09
N ASP A 1044 -29.80 24.30 -28.57
CA ASP A 1044 -30.96 24.03 -27.74
C ASP A 1044 -31.53 22.62 -27.97
N ASP A 1045 -32.62 22.30 -27.28
CA ASP A 1045 -33.35 21.04 -27.41
C ASP A 1045 -34.47 21.07 -28.46
N GLU A 1046 -34.59 22.16 -29.22
CA GLU A 1046 -35.48 22.30 -30.39
C GLU A 1046 -34.71 22.12 -31.72
N ASP A 1047 -33.60 21.38 -31.67
CA ASP A 1047 -32.72 21.06 -32.79
C ASP A 1047 -32.12 22.31 -33.46
N THR A 1048 -31.92 23.41 -32.73
CA THR A 1048 -31.36 24.65 -33.27
C THR A 1048 -29.94 24.90 -32.74
N VAL A 1049 -29.02 25.29 -33.63
CA VAL A 1049 -27.71 25.86 -33.26
C VAL A 1049 -27.66 27.31 -33.70
N ARG A 1050 -27.53 28.23 -32.76
CA ARG A 1050 -27.46 29.67 -33.03
C ARG A 1050 -26.03 30.19 -32.91
N LEU A 1051 -25.63 30.99 -33.89
CA LEU A 1051 -24.34 31.69 -33.90
C LEU A 1051 -24.55 33.16 -33.54
N CYS A 1052 -23.90 33.59 -32.46
CA CYS A 1052 -23.96 34.93 -31.92
C CYS A 1052 -22.58 35.59 -31.96
N ALA A 1053 -22.52 36.83 -32.45
CA ALA A 1053 -21.38 37.70 -32.20
C ALA A 1053 -21.57 38.34 -30.82
N PRO A 1054 -20.59 38.27 -29.89
CA PRO A 1054 -20.74 38.85 -28.56
C PRO A 1054 -20.70 40.40 -28.59
N LEU A 1055 -20.26 41.00 -29.69
CA LEU A 1055 -20.28 42.45 -29.91
C LEU A 1055 -21.06 42.76 -31.21
N GLY A 1056 -22.39 42.90 -31.11
CA GLY A 1056 -23.23 43.32 -32.23
C GLY A 1056 -24.73 43.29 -31.95
N GLU A 1057 -25.50 44.18 -32.60
CA GLU A 1057 -26.97 44.25 -32.47
C GLU A 1057 -27.73 43.19 -33.31
N SER A 1058 -27.02 42.35 -34.07
CA SER A 1058 -27.66 41.38 -34.97
C SER A 1058 -28.14 40.16 -34.18
N ALA A 1059 -29.43 39.86 -34.25
CA ALA A 1059 -29.98 38.59 -33.78
C ALA A 1059 -29.19 37.44 -34.41
N GLY A 1060 -28.67 36.53 -33.59
CA GLY A 1060 -27.84 35.41 -34.05
C GLY A 1060 -28.51 34.61 -35.17
N THR A 1061 -27.71 34.02 -36.05
CA THR A 1061 -28.22 33.22 -37.16
C THR A 1061 -28.40 31.77 -36.78
N ASP A 1062 -29.58 31.21 -37.11
CA ASP A 1062 -29.97 29.84 -36.78
C ASP A 1062 -29.55 28.83 -37.84
N LEU A 1063 -29.00 27.73 -37.35
CA LEU A 1063 -28.79 26.48 -38.06
C LEU A 1063 -29.82 25.48 -37.55
N ARG A 1064 -30.75 25.05 -38.42
CA ARG A 1064 -31.62 23.91 -38.13
C ARG A 1064 -30.78 22.62 -38.22
N HIS A 1065 -30.60 21.95 -37.10
CA HIS A 1065 -29.99 20.63 -37.02
C HIS A 1065 -31.05 19.55 -37.27
N PRO A 1066 -30.72 18.40 -37.87
CA PRO A 1066 -31.71 17.34 -38.17
C PRO A 1066 -32.19 16.54 -36.94
N CYS A 1067 -31.59 16.76 -35.77
CA CYS A 1067 -31.87 16.04 -34.53
C CYS A 1067 -31.32 16.82 -33.33
N GLY A 1068 -31.62 16.35 -32.11
CA GLY A 1068 -31.14 17.00 -30.89
C GLY A 1068 -29.63 17.07 -30.85
N VAL A 1069 -29.08 18.28 -30.64
CA VAL A 1069 -27.64 18.49 -30.52
C VAL A 1069 -27.23 18.20 -29.08
N THR A 1070 -26.30 17.27 -28.90
CA THR A 1070 -25.85 16.81 -27.57
C THR A 1070 -24.41 17.19 -27.28
N ALA A 1071 -23.65 17.63 -28.28
CA ALA A 1071 -22.31 18.19 -28.14
C ALA A 1071 -22.06 19.26 -29.20
N LEU A 1072 -21.27 20.28 -28.84
CA LEU A 1072 -20.95 21.41 -29.71
C LEU A 1072 -19.50 21.86 -29.48
N THR A 1073 -18.75 22.12 -30.54
CA THR A 1073 -17.45 22.79 -30.46
C THR A 1073 -17.24 23.70 -31.67
N LEU A 1074 -16.48 24.78 -31.48
CA LEU A 1074 -16.06 25.69 -32.55
C LEU A 1074 -14.56 25.52 -32.78
N THR A 1075 -14.15 25.49 -34.05
CA THR A 1075 -12.75 25.37 -34.43
C THR A 1075 -12.50 26.06 -35.76
N VAL A 1076 -11.23 26.17 -36.17
CA VAL A 1076 -10.86 26.71 -37.48
C VAL A 1076 -10.44 25.53 -38.35
N ILE A 1077 -11.22 25.17 -39.37
CA ILE A 1077 -10.87 24.11 -40.32
C ILE A 1077 -10.44 24.70 -41.66
N GLY A 1078 -9.23 24.36 -42.13
CA GLY A 1078 -8.69 24.89 -43.39
C GLY A 1078 -8.60 26.42 -43.42
N GLY A 1079 -8.34 27.04 -42.26
CA GLY A 1079 -8.28 28.50 -42.11
C GLY A 1079 -9.64 29.19 -41.98
N ARG A 1080 -10.76 28.45 -41.91
CA ARG A 1080 -12.11 29.01 -41.78
C ARG A 1080 -12.77 28.64 -40.45
N PRO A 1081 -13.45 29.56 -39.76
CA PRO A 1081 -14.28 29.24 -38.60
C PRO A 1081 -15.36 28.22 -38.97
N SER A 1082 -15.50 27.16 -38.17
CA SER A 1082 -16.43 26.07 -38.41
C SER A 1082 -17.12 25.62 -37.13
N VAL A 1083 -18.38 25.20 -37.28
CA VAL A 1083 -19.22 24.66 -36.21
C VAL A 1083 -19.23 23.15 -36.32
N VAL A 1084 -18.85 22.46 -35.24
CA VAL A 1084 -18.91 21.00 -35.18
C VAL A 1084 -19.98 20.60 -34.16
N THR A 1085 -20.95 19.83 -34.62
CA THR A 1085 -22.06 19.35 -33.79
C THR A 1085 -22.03 17.83 -33.68
N GLY A 1086 -22.42 17.33 -32.51
CA GLY A 1086 -22.69 15.92 -32.25
C GLY A 1086 -24.18 15.75 -32.02
N GLY A 1087 -24.81 14.87 -32.79
CA GLY A 1087 -26.24 14.61 -32.70
C GLY A 1087 -26.61 13.47 -31.77
N ALA A 1088 -27.86 13.47 -31.31
CA ALA A 1088 -28.52 12.33 -30.67
C ALA A 1088 -28.59 11.11 -31.60
N ASP A 1089 -28.48 11.32 -32.92
CA ASP A 1089 -28.40 10.27 -33.95
C ASP A 1089 -26.99 9.68 -34.11
N GLY A 1090 -26.02 10.07 -33.28
CA GLY A 1090 -24.66 9.53 -33.29
C GLY A 1090 -23.75 10.13 -34.38
N HIS A 1091 -24.25 11.00 -35.25
CA HIS A 1091 -23.45 11.61 -36.30
C HIS A 1091 -22.72 12.87 -35.80
N VAL A 1092 -21.50 13.06 -36.29
CA VAL A 1092 -20.76 14.32 -36.16
C VAL A 1092 -20.93 15.10 -37.46
N ARG A 1093 -21.30 16.38 -37.37
CA ARG A 1093 -21.52 17.25 -38.53
C ARG A 1093 -20.66 18.50 -38.43
N LEU A 1094 -20.18 18.95 -39.58
CA LEU A 1094 -19.33 20.12 -39.74
C LEU A 1094 -20.06 21.14 -40.60
N TYR A 1095 -20.24 22.35 -40.08
CA TYR A 1095 -20.83 23.48 -40.79
C TYR A 1095 -19.81 24.61 -40.93
N ASP A 1096 -19.86 25.31 -42.05
CA ASP A 1096 -19.16 26.57 -42.23
C ASP A 1096 -19.85 27.66 -41.40
N ALA A 1097 -19.11 28.36 -40.54
CA ALA A 1097 -19.73 29.31 -39.62
C ALA A 1097 -20.24 30.59 -40.29
N ALA A 1098 -19.74 30.93 -41.49
CA ALA A 1098 -20.12 32.16 -42.19
C ALA A 1098 -21.28 31.93 -43.17
N SER A 1099 -21.23 30.84 -43.93
CA SER A 1099 -22.23 30.48 -44.95
C SER A 1099 -23.31 29.55 -44.44
N HIS A 1100 -23.13 28.95 -43.26
CA HIS A 1100 -24.06 28.00 -42.64
C HIS A 1100 -24.22 26.69 -43.43
N ALA A 1101 -23.40 26.48 -44.45
CA ALA A 1101 -23.44 25.28 -45.26
C ALA A 1101 -22.90 24.09 -44.46
N LEU A 1102 -23.64 22.97 -44.51
CA LEU A 1102 -23.12 21.68 -44.07
C LEU A 1102 -21.96 21.28 -45.00
N LEU A 1103 -20.75 21.23 -44.45
CA LEU A 1103 -19.53 20.88 -45.18
C LEU A 1103 -19.31 19.38 -45.22
N ALA A 1104 -19.51 18.71 -44.08
CA ALA A 1104 -19.32 17.27 -43.95
C ALA A 1104 -20.23 16.67 -42.87
N THR A 1105 -20.60 15.41 -43.08
CA THR A 1105 -21.23 14.55 -42.07
C THR A 1105 -20.36 13.31 -41.92
N SER A 1106 -20.23 12.81 -40.70
CA SER A 1106 -19.51 11.56 -40.45
C SER A 1106 -20.09 10.43 -41.31
N ALA A 1107 -19.21 9.73 -42.03
CA ALA A 1107 -19.60 8.64 -42.93
C ALA A 1107 -20.30 7.49 -42.18
N THR A 1108 -19.97 7.34 -40.89
CA THR A 1108 -20.60 6.41 -39.97
C THR A 1108 -21.08 7.16 -38.72
N ALA A 1109 -22.19 6.72 -38.13
CA ALA A 1109 -22.62 7.18 -36.82
C ALA A 1109 -21.83 6.47 -35.71
N HIS A 1110 -21.76 7.10 -34.54
CA HIS A 1110 -21.60 6.38 -33.28
C HIS A 1110 -22.86 5.58 -32.95
N ASP A 1111 -22.70 4.54 -32.13
CA ASP A 1111 -23.80 3.65 -31.75
C ASP A 1111 -24.56 4.21 -30.53
N GLY A 1112 -24.94 5.48 -30.66
CA GLY A 1112 -25.63 6.27 -29.65
C GLY A 1112 -25.15 7.73 -29.62
N PRO A 1113 -25.86 8.61 -28.87
CA PRO A 1113 -25.61 10.04 -28.87
C PRO A 1113 -24.15 10.43 -28.66
N VAL A 1114 -23.70 11.49 -29.35
CA VAL A 1114 -22.37 12.08 -29.17
C VAL A 1114 -22.43 13.11 -28.05
N TYR A 1115 -21.78 12.84 -26.92
CA TYR A 1115 -21.81 13.72 -25.74
C TYR A 1115 -20.59 14.61 -25.59
N ALA A 1116 -19.48 14.31 -26.28
CA ALA A 1116 -18.27 15.11 -26.18
C ALA A 1116 -17.62 15.32 -27.56
N LEU A 1117 -17.05 16.50 -27.78
CA LEU A 1117 -16.30 16.85 -28.98
C LEU A 1117 -15.02 17.59 -28.60
N SER A 1118 -13.92 17.34 -29.30
CA SER A 1118 -12.66 18.07 -29.10
C SER A 1118 -11.84 18.17 -30.39
N PRO A 1119 -11.47 19.38 -30.84
CA PRO A 1119 -10.61 19.55 -32.01
C PRO A 1119 -9.12 19.25 -31.69
N MET A 1120 -8.39 18.75 -32.70
CA MET A 1120 -6.97 18.45 -32.64
C MET A 1120 -6.20 19.31 -33.64
N ASP A 1121 -5.32 20.16 -33.12
CA ASP A 1121 -4.41 20.97 -33.94
C ASP A 1121 -3.34 20.08 -34.59
N GLY A 1122 -3.00 20.37 -35.85
CA GLY A 1122 -1.93 19.67 -36.54
C GLY A 1122 -0.57 19.84 -35.84
N SER A 1123 0.24 18.77 -35.84
CA SER A 1123 1.60 18.78 -35.30
C SER A 1123 2.45 19.92 -35.87
N PRO A 1124 3.30 20.60 -35.06
CA PRO A 1124 4.21 21.63 -35.56
C PRO A 1124 5.24 21.09 -36.58
N GLN A 1125 5.53 19.78 -36.60
CA GLN A 1125 6.38 19.15 -37.61
C GLN A 1125 5.69 19.03 -38.98
N ALA A 1126 4.36 18.97 -39.02
CA ALA A 1126 3.58 18.89 -40.25
C ALA A 1126 3.48 20.24 -41.00
N ARG A 1127 3.90 21.34 -40.39
CA ARG A 1127 3.92 22.69 -41.01
C ARG A 1127 5.06 22.88 -42.03
N GLN A 1128 5.94 21.89 -42.22
CA GLN A 1128 7.11 22.00 -43.10
C GLN A 1128 6.96 21.29 -44.46
N ALA A 1129 5.84 20.61 -44.74
CA ALA A 1129 5.56 20.01 -46.05
C ALA A 1129 4.59 20.90 -46.86
N PRO A 1130 4.98 21.48 -48.01
CA PRO A 1130 4.17 22.52 -48.67
C PRO A 1130 2.95 22.04 -49.47
N ASP A 1131 2.74 20.73 -49.69
CA ASP A 1131 1.79 20.27 -50.73
C ASP A 1131 0.91 19.03 -50.40
N GLU A 1132 0.85 18.56 -49.15
CA GLU A 1132 -0.19 17.61 -48.74
C GLU A 1132 -0.85 18.10 -47.45
N GLY A 1133 -2.16 18.38 -47.51
CA GLY A 1133 -2.93 18.92 -46.41
C GLY A 1133 -2.77 18.08 -45.14
N ALA A 1134 -1.93 18.55 -44.21
CA ALA A 1134 -1.81 17.99 -42.87
C ALA A 1134 -3.11 18.30 -42.12
N GLY A 1135 -4.09 17.41 -42.29
CA GLY A 1135 -5.47 17.59 -41.85
C GLY A 1135 -5.57 17.72 -40.33
N GLN A 1136 -6.18 18.81 -39.89
CA GLN A 1136 -6.76 18.91 -38.55
C GLN A 1136 -7.66 17.69 -38.30
N ARG A 1137 -7.74 17.21 -37.06
CA ARG A 1137 -8.58 16.05 -36.70
C ARG A 1137 -9.65 16.46 -35.71
N LEU A 1138 -10.76 15.74 -35.67
CA LEU A 1138 -11.82 15.91 -34.66
C LEU A 1138 -11.95 14.66 -33.81
N LEU A 1139 -12.10 14.82 -32.50
CA LEU A 1139 -12.41 13.75 -31.57
C LEU A 1139 -13.88 13.83 -31.15
N SER A 1140 -14.54 12.68 -31.02
CA SER A 1140 -15.91 12.60 -30.50
C SER A 1140 -16.08 11.45 -29.51
N GLY A 1141 -16.71 11.72 -28.37
CA GLY A 1141 -17.08 10.72 -27.35
C GLY A 1141 -18.58 10.44 -27.37
N SER A 1142 -18.98 9.18 -27.28
CA SER A 1142 -20.37 8.75 -27.37
C SER A 1142 -20.87 7.99 -26.14
N SER A 1143 -22.20 7.90 -26.01
CA SER A 1143 -22.91 7.07 -25.05
C SER A 1143 -22.49 5.59 -25.05
N ASN A 1144 -21.94 5.09 -26.16
CA ASN A 1144 -21.47 3.70 -26.28
C ASN A 1144 -20.06 3.46 -25.70
N GLY A 1145 -19.46 4.45 -25.02
CA GLY A 1145 -18.14 4.31 -24.39
C GLY A 1145 -16.94 4.39 -25.36
N THR A 1146 -17.18 4.78 -26.62
CA THR A 1146 -16.13 4.95 -27.63
C THR A 1146 -15.75 6.41 -27.84
N ILE A 1147 -14.48 6.64 -28.15
CA ILE A 1147 -13.97 7.93 -28.64
C ILE A 1147 -13.51 7.73 -30.09
N ARG A 1148 -14.03 8.46 -31.07
CA ARG A 1148 -13.62 8.34 -32.49
C ARG A 1148 -12.81 9.55 -32.92
N ILE A 1149 -11.89 9.33 -33.86
CA ILE A 1149 -11.03 10.34 -34.51
C ILE A 1149 -11.50 10.48 -35.95
N TRP A 1150 -11.79 11.71 -36.38
CA TRP A 1150 -12.33 12.01 -37.71
C TRP A 1150 -11.40 12.89 -38.52
N ASP A 1151 -11.42 12.66 -39.83
CA ASP A 1151 -11.05 13.65 -40.82
C ASP A 1151 -12.23 14.62 -41.01
N PRO A 1152 -12.10 15.90 -40.62
CA PRO A 1152 -13.17 16.89 -40.78
C PRO A 1152 -13.47 17.21 -42.24
N THR A 1153 -12.50 17.04 -43.15
CA THR A 1153 -12.68 17.38 -44.57
C THR A 1153 -13.37 16.26 -45.35
N LEU A 1154 -13.06 15.00 -45.00
CA LEU A 1154 -13.61 13.83 -45.67
C LEU A 1154 -14.81 13.22 -44.94
N GLY A 1155 -15.04 13.58 -43.67
CA GLY A 1155 -16.04 12.94 -42.80
C GLY A 1155 -15.71 11.48 -42.47
N THR A 1156 -14.51 11.00 -42.79
CA THR A 1156 -14.10 9.60 -42.61
C THR A 1156 -13.44 9.40 -41.26
N GLU A 1157 -13.75 8.29 -40.60
CA GLU A 1157 -13.09 7.87 -39.37
C GLU A 1157 -11.62 7.49 -39.65
N GLN A 1158 -10.70 8.06 -38.88
CA GLN A 1158 -9.25 7.80 -38.96
C GLN A 1158 -8.75 6.84 -37.87
N GLY A 1159 -9.52 6.66 -36.79
CA GLY A 1159 -9.23 5.75 -35.68
C GLY A 1159 -10.22 5.91 -34.52
N ARG A 1160 -10.11 5.08 -33.47
CA ARG A 1160 -10.93 5.19 -32.25
C ARG A 1160 -10.23 4.67 -31.00
N PHE A 1161 -10.58 5.22 -29.84
CA PHE A 1161 -10.24 4.70 -28.51
C PHE A 1161 -11.45 3.99 -27.89
N VAL A 1162 -11.21 2.84 -27.28
CA VAL A 1162 -12.23 2.01 -26.63
C VAL A 1162 -11.71 1.65 -25.24
N GLY A 1163 -12.57 1.69 -24.21
CA GLY A 1163 -12.20 1.29 -22.85
C GLY A 1163 -13.07 1.89 -21.76
N HIS A 1164 -13.87 2.92 -22.05
CA HIS A 1164 -14.89 3.37 -21.11
C HIS A 1164 -15.99 2.32 -20.94
N MET A 1165 -16.46 2.15 -19.70
CA MET A 1165 -17.51 1.20 -19.35
C MET A 1165 -18.92 1.80 -19.42
N GLY A 1166 -19.01 3.12 -19.46
CA GLY A 1166 -20.23 3.87 -19.72
C GLY A 1166 -20.03 4.99 -20.74
N ALA A 1167 -21.02 5.86 -20.87
CA ALA A 1167 -20.99 6.99 -21.79
C ALA A 1167 -19.77 7.88 -21.58
N VAL A 1168 -19.04 8.21 -22.65
CA VAL A 1168 -17.97 9.22 -22.60
C VAL A 1168 -18.61 10.59 -22.54
N THR A 1169 -18.61 11.20 -21.37
CA THR A 1169 -19.33 12.44 -21.10
C THR A 1169 -18.46 13.68 -21.34
N ALA A 1170 -17.14 13.55 -21.32
CA ALA A 1170 -16.25 14.67 -21.57
C ALA A 1170 -14.87 14.25 -22.11
N LEU A 1171 -14.27 15.15 -22.90
CA LEU A 1171 -12.93 15.02 -23.46
C LEU A 1171 -12.13 16.29 -23.18
N ALA A 1172 -10.89 16.14 -22.72
CA ALA A 1172 -9.98 17.26 -22.51
C ALA A 1172 -8.57 16.92 -23.01
N ARG A 1173 -7.95 17.88 -23.71
CA ARG A 1173 -6.61 17.73 -24.27
C ARG A 1173 -5.66 18.74 -23.62
N PRO A 1174 -4.90 18.35 -22.60
CA PRO A 1174 -3.90 19.24 -22.01
C PRO A 1174 -2.68 19.40 -22.96
N PRO A 1175 -1.96 20.52 -22.91
CA PRO A 1175 -0.72 20.72 -23.63
C PRO A 1175 0.34 19.76 -23.09
N SER A 1176 0.78 18.78 -23.89
CA SER A 1176 1.78 17.78 -23.49
C SER A 1176 2.66 17.32 -24.65
N GLN A 1177 3.83 16.78 -24.33
CA GLN A 1177 4.71 16.06 -25.25
C GLN A 1177 5.15 14.73 -24.59
N PRO A 1178 4.80 13.55 -25.15
CA PRO A 1178 3.90 13.35 -26.30
C PRO A 1178 2.46 13.83 -26.00
N PRO A 1179 1.62 14.10 -27.04
CA PRO A 1179 0.27 14.60 -26.83
C PRO A 1179 -0.60 13.55 -26.12
N VAL A 1180 -1.41 13.98 -25.15
CA VAL A 1180 -2.32 13.11 -24.40
C VAL A 1180 -3.76 13.60 -24.49
N LEU A 1181 -4.70 12.66 -24.44
CA LEU A 1181 -6.13 12.88 -24.28
C LEU A 1181 -6.53 12.39 -22.89
N VAL A 1182 -7.35 13.16 -22.18
CA VAL A 1182 -8.02 12.69 -20.97
C VAL A 1182 -9.52 12.65 -21.23
N SER A 1183 -10.15 11.55 -20.82
CA SER A 1183 -11.58 11.35 -21.01
C SER A 1183 -12.25 10.91 -19.71
N ALA A 1184 -13.47 11.40 -19.52
CA ALA A 1184 -14.34 11.05 -18.42
C ALA A 1184 -15.53 10.23 -18.92
N GLY A 1185 -15.87 9.18 -18.17
CA GLY A 1185 -17.04 8.34 -18.42
C GLY A 1185 -18.08 8.44 -17.31
N LEU A 1186 -19.18 7.68 -17.44
CA LEU A 1186 -20.14 7.50 -16.35
C LEU A 1186 -19.60 6.64 -15.21
N GLU A 1187 -18.53 5.88 -15.44
CA GLU A 1187 -17.80 5.17 -14.40
C GLU A 1187 -16.94 6.11 -13.55
N ALA A 1188 -16.58 5.66 -12.34
CA ALA A 1188 -15.65 6.33 -11.45
C ALA A 1188 -14.18 6.19 -11.91
N ALA A 1189 -13.89 6.48 -13.18
CA ALA A 1189 -12.54 6.48 -13.73
C ALA A 1189 -12.34 7.57 -14.79
N LEU A 1190 -11.21 8.27 -14.72
CA LEU A 1190 -10.69 9.01 -15.88
C LEU A 1190 -9.67 8.13 -16.59
N ARG A 1191 -9.63 8.23 -17.91
CA ARG A 1191 -8.66 7.52 -18.73
C ARG A 1191 -7.74 8.50 -19.43
N VAL A 1192 -6.45 8.21 -19.40
CA VAL A 1192 -5.43 8.96 -20.14
C VAL A 1192 -5.00 8.15 -21.36
N TRP A 1193 -4.97 8.78 -22.53
CA TRP A 1193 -4.58 8.18 -23.79
C TRP A 1193 -3.41 8.95 -24.42
N HIS A 1194 -2.34 8.28 -24.80
CA HIS A 1194 -1.32 8.79 -25.69
C HIS A 1194 -1.86 8.89 -27.12
N ILE A 1195 -1.75 10.08 -27.71
CA ILE A 1195 -2.13 10.35 -29.09
C ILE A 1195 -0.85 10.22 -29.94
N PRO A 1196 -0.74 9.24 -30.86
CA PRO A 1196 0.44 9.12 -31.71
C PRO A 1196 0.53 10.30 -32.71
N PRO A 1197 1.74 10.86 -32.96
CA PRO A 1197 1.93 11.98 -33.88
C PRO A 1197 1.65 11.60 -35.34
N ASP A 1198 2.02 10.39 -35.78
CA ASP A 1198 1.86 9.91 -37.16
C ASP A 1198 1.23 8.50 -37.23
N ARG A 1199 -0.07 8.44 -37.55
CA ARG A 1199 -0.88 7.22 -37.86
C ARG A 1199 -1.07 6.17 -36.73
N PRO A 1200 -2.07 5.25 -36.81
CA PRO A 1200 -2.63 4.53 -37.98
C PRO A 1200 -4.10 4.90 -38.32
N ARG A 1201 -4.50 5.14 -39.58
CA ARG A 1201 -5.20 4.16 -40.45
C ARG A 1201 -5.17 2.71 -39.93
N THR A 1202 -5.85 2.42 -38.83
CA THR A 1202 -6.32 1.06 -38.55
C THR A 1202 -7.76 0.98 -39.00
N ALA A 1203 -8.10 -0.03 -39.81
CA ALA A 1203 -9.49 -0.42 -39.96
C ALA A 1203 -10.06 -0.71 -38.56
N PRO A 1204 -11.35 -0.45 -38.29
CA PRO A 1204 -11.95 -0.89 -37.04
C PRO A 1204 -11.63 -2.38 -36.83
N GLU A 1205 -11.10 -2.71 -35.66
CA GLU A 1205 -10.86 -4.09 -35.23
C GLU A 1205 -12.11 -4.93 -35.51
N PRO A 1206 -11.97 -6.18 -35.96
CA PRO A 1206 -13.13 -7.04 -36.13
C PRO A 1206 -13.83 -7.26 -34.79
N GLY A 1207 -15.07 -6.79 -34.65
CA GLY A 1207 -15.95 -7.13 -33.53
C GLY A 1207 -16.89 -6.05 -33.07
N HIS A 1208 -17.69 -6.40 -32.05
CA HIS A 1208 -18.71 -5.50 -31.55
C HIS A 1208 -18.10 -4.29 -30.84
N THR A 1209 -18.64 -3.11 -31.10
CA THR A 1209 -18.19 -1.85 -30.51
C THR A 1209 -19.04 -1.41 -29.32
N SER A 1210 -20.02 -2.24 -28.94
CA SER A 1210 -20.93 -2.06 -27.82
C SER A 1210 -21.30 -3.42 -27.20
N TRP A 1211 -22.22 -3.43 -26.24
CA TRP A 1211 -22.65 -4.66 -25.55
C TRP A 1211 -23.15 -5.70 -26.55
N VAL A 1212 -22.61 -6.92 -26.49
CA VAL A 1212 -23.19 -8.05 -27.22
C VAL A 1212 -24.51 -8.40 -26.53
N THR A 1213 -25.62 -8.17 -27.22
CA THR A 1213 -26.97 -8.36 -26.69
C THR A 1213 -27.51 -9.75 -27.01
N ALA A 1214 -27.00 -10.39 -28.06
CA ALA A 1214 -27.39 -11.75 -28.41
C ALA A 1214 -26.25 -12.52 -29.11
N LEU A 1215 -26.28 -13.84 -28.94
CA LEU A 1215 -25.41 -14.78 -29.63
C LEU A 1215 -26.28 -15.89 -30.22
N ALA A 1216 -25.98 -16.30 -31.45
CA ALA A 1216 -26.62 -17.41 -32.13
C ALA A 1216 -25.57 -18.20 -32.92
N HIS A 1217 -25.71 -19.51 -33.01
CA HIS A 1217 -24.89 -20.33 -33.90
C HIS A 1217 -25.66 -20.57 -35.21
N ALA A 1218 -24.93 -20.66 -36.32
CA ALA A 1218 -25.49 -20.97 -37.63
C ALA A 1218 -24.54 -21.85 -38.41
N GLU A 1219 -25.07 -22.75 -39.24
CA GLU A 1219 -24.27 -23.42 -40.27
C GLU A 1219 -24.53 -22.76 -41.62
N LEU A 1220 -23.46 -22.33 -42.29
CA LEU A 1220 -23.53 -21.76 -43.64
C LEU A 1220 -22.47 -22.43 -44.52
N ASP A 1221 -22.90 -23.03 -45.63
CA ASP A 1221 -22.03 -23.71 -46.58
C ASP A 1221 -21.08 -24.76 -45.95
N GLY A 1222 -21.56 -25.46 -44.93
CA GLY A 1222 -20.78 -26.47 -44.18
C GLY A 1222 -19.79 -25.89 -43.16
N ARG A 1223 -19.83 -24.57 -42.90
CA ARG A 1223 -19.03 -23.91 -41.87
C ARG A 1223 -19.90 -23.52 -40.68
N THR A 1224 -19.40 -23.76 -39.48
CA THR A 1224 -20.06 -23.30 -38.26
C THR A 1224 -19.69 -21.83 -38.01
N LEU A 1225 -20.69 -20.96 -38.06
CA LEU A 1225 -20.58 -19.55 -37.77
C LEU A 1225 -21.20 -19.22 -36.41
N LEU A 1226 -20.55 -18.35 -35.65
CA LEU A 1226 -21.20 -17.63 -34.56
C LEU A 1226 -21.70 -16.30 -35.11
N VAL A 1227 -22.98 -16.03 -34.96
CA VAL A 1227 -23.58 -14.72 -35.21
C VAL A 1227 -23.73 -14.05 -33.86
N SER A 1228 -23.11 -12.89 -33.71
CA SER A 1228 -23.26 -12.05 -32.54
C SER A 1228 -23.99 -10.77 -32.94
N ALA A 1229 -24.96 -10.37 -32.13
CA ALA A 1229 -25.67 -9.10 -32.27
C ALA A 1229 -25.26 -8.20 -31.12
N GLY A 1230 -24.95 -6.95 -31.42
CA GLY A 1230 -24.55 -5.97 -30.43
C GLY A 1230 -25.50 -4.79 -30.39
N ALA A 1231 -25.46 -4.08 -29.26
CA ALA A 1231 -26.03 -2.75 -29.11
C ALA A 1231 -25.31 -1.70 -30.00
N ASP A 1232 -24.30 -2.13 -30.78
CA ASP A 1232 -23.70 -1.35 -31.87
C ASP A 1232 -24.55 -1.37 -33.15
N GLY A 1233 -25.70 -2.07 -33.13
CA GLY A 1233 -26.59 -2.19 -34.29
C GLY A 1233 -25.98 -3.02 -35.42
N LEU A 1234 -24.95 -3.81 -35.13
CA LEU A 1234 -24.30 -4.68 -36.08
C LEU A 1234 -24.52 -6.14 -35.69
N LEU A 1235 -24.58 -6.98 -36.71
CA LEU A 1235 -24.41 -8.42 -36.65
C LEU A 1235 -23.00 -8.72 -37.13
N HIS A 1236 -22.18 -9.22 -36.21
CA HIS A 1236 -20.90 -9.82 -36.57
C HIS A 1236 -21.10 -11.31 -36.79
N ARG A 1237 -20.46 -11.83 -37.83
CA ARG A 1237 -20.41 -13.27 -38.09
C ARG A 1237 -18.96 -13.70 -37.89
N TRP A 1238 -18.77 -14.81 -37.21
CA TRP A 1238 -17.46 -15.34 -36.88
C TRP A 1238 -17.38 -16.75 -37.39
N ASP A 1239 -16.36 -17.05 -38.17
CA ASP A 1239 -16.03 -18.43 -38.51
C ASP A 1239 -15.44 -19.08 -37.24
N LEU A 1240 -16.16 -20.05 -36.66
CA LEU A 1240 -15.74 -20.68 -35.40
C LEU A 1240 -14.56 -21.63 -35.59
N GLU A 1241 -14.34 -22.16 -36.79
CA GLU A 1241 -13.17 -23.01 -37.08
C GLU A 1241 -11.91 -22.16 -37.27
N GLN A 1242 -12.04 -21.03 -37.95
CA GLN A 1242 -10.89 -20.15 -38.25
C GLN A 1242 -10.66 -19.06 -37.18
N GLY A 1243 -11.64 -18.79 -36.31
CA GLY A 1243 -11.56 -17.75 -35.28
C GLY A 1243 -11.50 -16.32 -35.84
N THR A 1244 -12.01 -16.12 -37.07
CA THR A 1244 -11.93 -14.85 -37.81
C THR A 1244 -13.31 -14.33 -38.18
N PRO A 1245 -13.49 -13.01 -38.36
CA PRO A 1245 -14.74 -12.44 -38.90
C PRO A 1245 -15.07 -13.05 -40.28
N TYR A 1246 -16.31 -13.50 -40.43
CA TYR A 1246 -16.86 -14.05 -41.67
C TYR A 1246 -17.64 -12.97 -42.44
N GLY A 1247 -16.94 -12.31 -43.36
CA GLY A 1247 -17.46 -11.18 -44.13
C GLY A 1247 -17.56 -9.89 -43.31
N ALA A 1248 -18.04 -8.82 -43.96
CA ALA A 1248 -18.29 -7.56 -43.27
C ALA A 1248 -19.45 -7.68 -42.27
N PRO A 1249 -19.43 -6.91 -41.16
CA PRO A 1249 -20.58 -6.81 -40.26
C PRO A 1249 -21.80 -6.28 -41.02
N VAL A 1250 -22.97 -6.79 -40.66
CA VAL A 1250 -24.24 -6.45 -41.32
C VAL A 1250 -25.10 -5.65 -40.33
N PRO A 1251 -25.74 -4.54 -40.71
CA PRO A 1251 -26.65 -3.83 -39.82
C PRO A 1251 -27.78 -4.75 -39.32
N THR A 1252 -28.13 -4.68 -38.03
CA THR A 1252 -29.28 -5.38 -37.42
C THR A 1252 -30.60 -4.78 -37.84
#